data_AF-L1I6Y2-F1
#
_entry.id   AF-L1I6Y2-F1
#
_cell.length_a   1.000
_cell.length_b   1.000
_cell.length_c   1.000
_cell.angle_alpha   90.00
_cell.angle_beta   90.00
_cell.angle_gamma   90.00
#
_symmetry.space_group_name_H-M   'P 1'
#
loop_
_entity.id
_entity.type
_entity.pdbx_description
1 polymer ?
#
loop_
_entity_poly.entity_id
_entity_poly.type
_entity_poly.pdbx_seq_one_letter_code
_entity_poly.pdbx_strand_id
1 'polypeptide(L)'
;MLVLPLLAGLMAVVRAGSATSFNPVPHPRQCLTQTSFSFPQFNVNKTGSLRKLRYADGSLHDVLLPYAGWASARILAEIFYILLAEVMEYSVTVFDNSVPNSGAGVNYVSGCLDPTDASCAIRNLTNPLLHFTIESWSSGIERTQKLPNDLQPTLLTVMEYDTVDQIFIWSDVYNAGTRQNIFLDYYKFYDPALYSAFEYFDSLDTLLKILPIEYLETCTALDTKEFGNDRRKNKYIEFTQNNEVDCMNDVVWLSPACRRLANNSKCIPLIVQYEYHVVFQLSYFLNFPVALLKVRDGTPAFDDVYYRTIRSTKLMFGWYKPDDNLLGLSDKYPVLLKCPDPNTLEQSQSFFRTSLSNVKPRNYCWRYMAATDGHVAFLGSRFNFYTQDMDAMMGASALAKSRGDKVYDAMFNVACQWVQTNMDTWKHWIPAICPPGMLADPTLSFCSPCPAGSFCVGGTEGSQLCPIDSFCPAKSSSPIKCRGGYVTDGQGHTQESDCTVCSGGKVDLNGGCWSLDVVLVVILVPIFVLLLLVGQLTRFFTRSSSSAEEKKLAKMVKSLRARLHITRKEGFLLNTEKADMWADREKLVLIDKQSMESAARLAMMKREFDETFFDSFCYSLARIQDKDSTSHLFSIQYMSLCNWILELCQQLLEYNLDFSSPLKEMSNHMSGSQHALVENLDRAQHISVLLVDMNQEERYRFFEDKMPRLSIWNDDVTLFVKLKNLVAEICRKLRKVSEAQCQAILKEPGGELLLELADAEDSLKLNENAPSSDPWSSYSSSFMEGLRNVDQIPETPLRQDDARVQAIRVSEEDVKEARALFTRSCQCLPEHVFVAQLHAKATTLAETFRESLLLLLLPHSTGLVVQHAGGEEVTLRCRFEGEEDDVTVRYARVKSQHRMREKLKEFAPPAPASGPPAAAPAAAADDVDNAPPALATSPALSDVSHAARSVNVAAISRLASASFVAPACRPEAAWPLAANIVDPVRLSVVCRGPSKMLQVLQWLRAADSSEPLSVCRIRNKFVRARRKEEKGEEEEEEVQGEVDGGGLRVLMVSMLLRGPRGMNIIGEVQVHDVRTFPCYVQMQRMLKLRRSETMESYRLEQAGEAEGDKASISVAT
;
A
#
# COMPACT_ATOMS: atom_id res chain seq x y z
N MET A 1 50.16 25.35 -34.41
CA MET A 1 49.54 25.87 -33.17
C MET A 1 48.17 26.55 -33.38
N LEU A 2 47.59 26.64 -34.59
CA LEU A 2 46.25 27.21 -34.82
C LEU A 2 45.13 26.19 -35.04
N VAL A 3 45.45 24.89 -35.10
CA VAL A 3 44.49 23.83 -35.46
C VAL A 3 43.78 23.23 -34.23
N LEU A 4 44.42 23.22 -33.05
CA LEU A 4 43.82 22.68 -31.82
C LEU A 4 42.62 23.49 -31.26
N PRO A 5 42.63 24.83 -31.19
CA PRO A 5 41.48 25.57 -30.67
C PRO A 5 40.27 25.55 -31.64
N LEU A 6 40.53 25.38 -32.95
CA LEU A 6 39.47 25.25 -33.95
C LEU A 6 38.83 23.85 -33.93
N LEU A 7 39.61 22.79 -33.65
CA LEU A 7 39.09 21.44 -33.39
C LEU A 7 38.37 21.35 -32.03
N ALA A 8 38.83 22.05 -31.00
CA ALA A 8 38.10 22.14 -29.73
C ALA A 8 36.78 22.91 -29.88
N GLY A 9 36.76 23.98 -30.70
CA GLY A 9 35.55 24.71 -31.07
C GLY A 9 34.58 23.86 -31.91
N LEU A 10 35.08 23.12 -32.90
CA LEU A 10 34.25 22.21 -33.70
C LEU A 10 33.75 21.00 -32.89
N MET A 11 34.55 20.46 -31.97
CA MET A 11 34.10 19.39 -31.06
C MET A 11 33.05 19.88 -30.05
N ALA A 12 33.14 21.15 -29.61
CA ALA A 12 32.11 21.77 -28.77
C ALA A 12 30.81 22.05 -29.55
N VAL A 13 30.91 22.45 -30.82
CA VAL A 13 29.75 22.67 -31.70
C VAL A 13 29.12 21.34 -32.17
N VAL A 14 29.91 20.29 -32.35
CA VAL A 14 29.40 18.93 -32.67
C VAL A 14 28.83 18.23 -31.43
N ARG A 15 29.29 18.55 -30.21
CA ARG A 15 28.65 18.11 -28.95
C ARG A 15 27.40 18.89 -28.56
N ALA A 16 27.11 20.02 -29.21
CA ALA A 16 25.79 20.68 -29.15
C ALA A 16 24.75 19.98 -30.05
N GLY A 17 25.07 18.78 -30.56
CA GLY A 17 24.17 17.93 -31.32
C GLY A 17 22.94 17.56 -30.49
N SER A 18 21.78 17.97 -31.02
CA SER A 18 20.43 17.70 -30.52
C SER A 18 20.15 18.14 -29.08
N ALA A 19 20.25 19.45 -28.80
CA ALA A 19 19.34 20.01 -27.80
C ALA A 19 17.91 19.66 -28.24
N THR A 20 17.25 18.77 -27.52
CA THR A 20 15.85 18.39 -27.72
C THR A 20 15.03 19.67 -27.81
N SER A 21 14.45 19.95 -28.97
CA SER A 21 13.64 21.16 -29.15
C SER A 21 12.32 20.99 -28.39
N PHE A 22 12.18 21.72 -27.29
CA PHE A 22 10.93 21.82 -26.55
C PHE A 22 9.95 22.64 -27.40
N ASN A 23 9.02 21.97 -28.08
CA ASN A 23 7.99 22.64 -28.88
C ASN A 23 6.74 22.85 -28.02
N PRO A 24 6.28 24.08 -27.79
CA PRO A 24 5.05 24.31 -27.05
C PRO A 24 3.86 23.65 -27.75
N VAL A 25 3.03 22.93 -26.99
CA VAL A 25 1.76 22.37 -27.48
C VAL A 25 0.79 23.53 -27.73
N PRO A 26 0.20 23.64 -28.93
CA PRO A 26 -0.83 24.64 -29.19
C PRO A 26 -2.13 24.24 -28.47
N HIS A 27 -2.69 25.13 -27.66
CA HIS A 27 -3.99 24.92 -27.02
C HIS A 27 -5.04 25.76 -27.74
N PRO A 28 -5.89 25.14 -28.57
CA PRO A 28 -6.70 25.88 -29.54
C PRO A 28 -7.94 26.56 -28.95
N ARG A 29 -8.35 26.27 -27.69
CA ARG A 29 -9.63 26.71 -27.10
C ARG A 29 -9.58 26.78 -25.56
N GLN A 30 -10.50 27.55 -24.97
CA GLN A 30 -10.88 27.41 -23.56
C GLN A 30 -11.83 26.22 -23.40
N CYS A 31 -11.56 25.36 -22.42
CA CYS A 31 -12.43 24.25 -22.05
C CYS A 31 -13.67 24.72 -21.26
N LEU A 32 -13.48 25.59 -20.28
CA LEU A 32 -14.52 26.11 -19.41
C LEU A 32 -15.00 27.47 -19.92
N THR A 33 -16.16 27.48 -20.60
CA THR A 33 -16.78 28.74 -21.04
C THR A 33 -17.16 29.58 -19.82
N GLN A 34 -16.81 30.87 -19.83
CA GLN A 34 -17.01 31.78 -18.67
C GLN A 34 -18.43 31.81 -18.09
N THR A 35 -19.46 31.48 -18.87
CA THR A 35 -20.86 31.52 -18.45
C THR A 35 -21.31 30.30 -17.66
N SER A 36 -20.64 29.15 -17.76
CA SER A 36 -21.07 27.91 -17.12
C SER A 36 -20.40 27.65 -15.76
N PHE A 37 -19.36 28.40 -15.42
CA PHE A 37 -18.54 28.16 -14.22
C PHE A 37 -18.34 29.46 -13.42
N SER A 38 -19.23 29.72 -12.46
CA SER A 38 -19.01 30.72 -11.41
C SER A 38 -18.96 30.03 -10.04
N PHE A 39 -17.75 29.77 -9.55
CA PHE A 39 -17.60 29.41 -8.15
C PHE A 39 -17.69 30.69 -7.31
N PRO A 40 -18.64 30.80 -6.37
CA PRO A 40 -18.75 31.97 -5.50
C PRO A 40 -17.45 32.24 -4.72
N GLN A 41 -16.72 31.17 -4.41
CA GLN A 41 -15.41 31.19 -3.75
C GLN A 41 -14.25 31.65 -4.64
N PHE A 42 -14.41 31.66 -5.97
CA PHE A 42 -13.37 32.08 -6.93
C PHE A 42 -13.77 33.34 -7.71
N ASN A 43 -14.71 34.12 -7.17
CA ASN A 43 -15.15 35.39 -7.76
C ASN A 43 -14.09 36.49 -7.55
N VAL A 44 -12.84 36.18 -7.90
CA VAL A 44 -11.76 37.16 -7.98
C VAL A 44 -12.00 37.93 -9.28
N ASN A 45 -12.07 39.26 -9.19
CA ASN A 45 -12.13 40.11 -10.37
C ASN A 45 -10.96 39.74 -11.28
N LYS A 46 -11.24 39.12 -12.43
CA LYS A 46 -10.21 38.75 -13.42
C LYS A 46 -9.37 39.98 -13.73
N THR A 47 -8.15 40.04 -13.23
CA THR A 47 -7.24 41.17 -13.42
C THR A 47 -6.70 41.26 -14.85
N GLY A 48 -7.12 40.36 -15.74
CA GLY A 48 -6.69 40.26 -17.13
C GLY A 48 -5.30 39.63 -17.30
N SER A 49 -4.48 39.56 -16.24
CA SER A 49 -3.14 38.97 -16.26
C SER A 49 -3.11 37.60 -15.58
N LEU A 50 -2.63 36.57 -16.29
CA LEU A 50 -2.37 35.26 -15.70
C LEU A 50 -1.23 35.34 -14.67
N ARG A 51 -1.36 34.58 -13.58
CA ARG A 51 -0.34 34.42 -12.52
C ARG A 51 0.88 33.70 -13.07
N LYS A 52 2.05 33.99 -12.51
CA LYS A 52 3.33 33.37 -12.88
C LYS A 52 4.05 32.92 -11.61
N LEU A 53 4.86 31.88 -11.73
CA LEU A 53 5.76 31.45 -10.67
C LEU A 53 6.77 32.56 -10.39
N ARG A 54 6.91 32.95 -9.13
CA ARG A 54 7.89 33.96 -8.70
C ARG A 54 9.06 33.26 -8.05
N TYR A 55 10.18 33.17 -8.75
CA TYR A 55 11.40 32.56 -8.22
C TYR A 55 12.03 33.42 -7.12
N ALA A 56 12.98 32.84 -6.39
CA ALA A 56 13.69 33.51 -5.30
C ALA A 56 14.48 34.77 -5.75
N ASP A 57 14.84 34.86 -7.03
CA ASP A 57 15.48 36.05 -7.63
C ASP A 57 14.47 37.12 -8.09
N GLY A 58 13.17 36.88 -7.89
CA GLY A 58 12.07 37.76 -8.28
C GLY A 58 11.63 37.61 -9.74
N SER A 59 12.28 36.75 -10.53
CA SER A 59 11.88 36.49 -11.91
C SER A 59 10.54 35.76 -12.00
N LEU A 60 9.77 36.06 -13.05
CA LEU A 60 8.43 35.51 -13.28
C LEU A 60 8.47 34.48 -14.41
N HIS A 61 8.06 33.25 -14.11
CA HIS A 61 8.08 32.12 -15.04
C HIS A 61 6.70 31.51 -15.23
N ASP A 62 6.49 30.92 -16.40
CA ASP A 62 5.31 30.08 -16.64
C ASP A 62 5.47 28.74 -15.92
N VAL A 63 4.36 28.09 -15.56
CA VAL A 63 4.40 26.69 -15.12
C VAL A 63 4.74 25.83 -16.34
N LEU A 64 5.75 24.95 -16.21
CA LEU A 64 6.30 24.19 -17.33
C LEU A 64 5.95 22.72 -17.16
N LEU A 65 5.12 22.20 -18.06
CA LEU A 65 4.61 20.83 -18.01
C LEU A 65 5.14 20.00 -19.18
N PRO A 66 5.45 18.70 -18.96
CA PRO A 66 5.76 17.80 -20.05
C PRO A 66 4.49 17.31 -20.73
N TYR A 67 4.61 17.08 -22.03
CA TYR A 67 3.68 16.26 -22.80
C TYR A 67 4.40 14.96 -23.15
N ALA A 68 4.15 13.91 -22.37
CA ALA A 68 4.87 12.65 -22.52
C ALA A 68 4.49 11.91 -23.81
N GLY A 69 5.27 10.87 -24.15
CA GLY A 69 5.07 10.08 -25.37
C GLY A 69 3.77 9.25 -25.43
N TRP A 70 3.17 8.91 -24.28
CA TRP A 70 2.03 8.01 -24.18
C TRP A 70 0.71 8.72 -23.84
N ALA A 71 -0.42 8.11 -24.20
CA ALA A 71 -1.73 8.78 -24.23
C ALA A 71 -2.25 9.22 -22.86
N SER A 72 -2.13 8.39 -21.82
CA SER A 72 -2.61 8.73 -20.46
C SER A 72 -1.92 9.98 -19.92
N ALA A 73 -0.60 10.08 -20.00
CA ALA A 73 0.14 11.24 -19.49
C ALA A 73 -0.21 12.52 -20.25
N ARG A 74 -0.48 12.41 -21.55
CA ARG A 74 -0.94 13.53 -22.37
C ARG A 74 -2.27 14.06 -21.86
N ILE A 75 -3.28 13.20 -21.71
CA ILE A 75 -4.60 13.59 -21.20
C ILE A 75 -4.46 14.18 -19.79
N LEU A 76 -3.67 13.55 -18.92
CA LEU A 76 -3.45 14.05 -17.57
C LEU A 76 -2.73 15.41 -17.55
N ALA A 77 -1.75 15.63 -18.43
CA ALA A 77 -1.10 16.93 -18.59
C ALA A 77 -2.08 18.00 -19.08
N GLU A 78 -3.00 17.67 -20.00
CA GLU A 78 -4.06 18.56 -20.46
C GLU A 78 -5.07 18.89 -19.34
N ILE A 79 -5.46 17.90 -18.52
CA ILE A 79 -6.31 18.17 -17.34
C ILE A 79 -5.57 19.12 -16.38
N PHE A 80 -4.30 18.86 -16.10
CA PHE A 80 -3.48 19.71 -15.22
C PHE A 80 -3.35 21.13 -15.78
N TYR A 81 -3.15 21.26 -17.10
CA TYR A 81 -3.15 22.54 -17.82
C TYR A 81 -4.48 23.27 -17.65
N ILE A 82 -5.63 22.63 -17.90
CA ILE A 82 -6.95 23.26 -17.78
C ILE A 82 -7.18 23.75 -16.35
N LEU A 83 -6.85 22.95 -15.34
CA LEU A 83 -7.00 23.33 -13.93
C LEU A 83 -6.08 24.50 -13.55
N LEU A 84 -4.82 24.49 -14.00
CA LEU A 84 -3.91 25.60 -13.71
C LEU A 84 -4.27 26.87 -14.47
N ALA A 85 -4.50 26.78 -15.78
CA ALA A 85 -4.65 27.94 -16.66
C ALA A 85 -6.07 28.54 -16.62
N GLU A 86 -7.11 27.71 -16.59
CA GLU A 86 -8.49 28.18 -16.68
C GLU A 86 -9.16 28.33 -15.32
N VAL A 87 -8.81 27.49 -14.33
CA VAL A 87 -9.40 27.54 -12.98
C VAL A 87 -8.54 28.37 -12.03
N MET A 88 -7.23 28.12 -11.98
CA MET A 88 -6.31 28.82 -11.07
C MET A 88 -5.65 30.06 -11.71
N GLU A 89 -5.89 30.31 -13.00
CA GLU A 89 -5.43 31.47 -13.77
C GLU A 89 -3.90 31.63 -13.81
N TYR A 90 -3.15 30.53 -13.88
CA TYR A 90 -1.71 30.54 -14.10
C TYR A 90 -1.36 30.59 -15.60
N SER A 91 -0.22 31.19 -15.91
CA SER A 91 0.44 31.08 -17.20
C SER A 91 1.15 29.73 -17.26
N VAL A 92 0.76 28.86 -18.19
CA VAL A 92 1.24 27.49 -18.30
C VAL A 92 1.73 27.22 -19.72
N THR A 93 2.91 26.62 -19.85
CA THR A 93 3.44 26.12 -21.11
C THR A 93 3.60 24.60 -21.01
N VAL A 94 2.96 23.88 -21.93
CA VAL A 94 3.10 22.43 -22.08
C VAL A 94 4.04 22.15 -23.25
N PHE A 95 5.01 21.25 -23.08
CA PHE A 95 6.02 20.98 -24.11
C PHE A 95 5.89 19.58 -24.71
N ASP A 96 5.70 19.53 -26.01
CA ASP A 96 5.68 18.30 -26.81
C ASP A 96 7.07 17.66 -26.92
N ASN A 97 7.09 16.32 -26.98
CA ASN A 97 8.28 15.48 -27.11
C ASN A 97 9.39 15.79 -26.08
N SER A 98 9.04 16.46 -24.99
CA SER A 98 9.96 16.81 -23.91
C SER A 98 10.37 15.58 -23.12
N VAL A 99 9.51 14.56 -23.04
CA VAL A 99 9.71 13.39 -22.18
C VAL A 99 9.46 12.10 -22.97
N PRO A 100 10.48 11.58 -23.68
CA PRO A 100 10.33 10.33 -24.44
C PRO A 100 10.11 9.11 -23.53
N ASN A 101 10.54 9.18 -22.28
CA ASN A 101 10.29 8.15 -21.25
C ASN A 101 10.19 8.80 -19.86
N SER A 102 9.59 8.11 -18.89
CA SER A 102 9.41 8.63 -17.53
C SER A 102 10.71 9.06 -16.83
N GLY A 103 11.85 8.45 -17.15
CA GLY A 103 13.17 8.80 -16.61
C GLY A 103 13.66 10.19 -17.06
N ALA A 104 13.44 10.55 -18.33
CA ALA A 104 13.80 11.85 -18.87
C ALA A 104 13.06 12.99 -18.16
N GLY A 105 11.77 12.80 -17.91
CA GLY A 105 10.95 13.76 -17.17
C GLY A 105 11.51 14.00 -15.78
N VAL A 106 11.83 12.92 -15.06
CA VAL A 106 12.42 12.97 -13.71
C VAL A 106 13.74 13.74 -13.71
N ASN A 107 14.59 13.54 -14.72
CA ASN A 107 15.84 14.29 -14.85
C ASN A 107 15.59 15.79 -15.05
N TYR A 108 14.70 16.19 -15.95
CA TYR A 108 14.42 17.60 -16.18
C TYR A 108 13.84 18.31 -14.97
N VAL A 109 12.92 17.67 -14.25
CA VAL A 109 12.33 18.25 -13.03
C VAL A 109 13.32 18.31 -11.86
N SER A 110 14.36 17.49 -11.91
CA SER A 110 15.51 17.52 -11.00
C SER A 110 16.54 18.61 -11.35
N GLY A 111 16.31 19.35 -12.44
CA GLY A 111 17.19 20.40 -12.95
C GLY A 111 18.32 19.91 -13.86
N CYS A 112 18.30 18.66 -14.32
CA CYS A 112 19.28 18.16 -15.29
C CYS A 112 19.03 18.78 -16.66
N LEU A 113 20.09 19.18 -17.36
CA LEU A 113 19.97 19.68 -18.74
C LEU A 113 20.00 18.56 -19.78
N ASP A 114 20.64 17.44 -19.44
CA ASP A 114 20.64 16.22 -20.27
C ASP A 114 19.65 15.19 -19.68
N PRO A 115 18.60 14.79 -20.42
CA PRO A 115 17.63 13.81 -19.97
C PRO A 115 18.19 12.39 -19.82
N THR A 116 19.34 12.09 -20.42
CA THR A 116 19.96 10.77 -20.44
C THR A 116 21.11 10.65 -19.44
N ASP A 117 21.64 11.76 -18.95
CA ASP A 117 22.77 11.77 -18.03
C ASP A 117 22.37 11.21 -16.67
N ALA A 118 22.81 9.98 -16.40
CA ALA A 118 22.52 9.28 -15.17
C ALA A 118 23.05 10.01 -13.92
N SER A 119 24.12 10.80 -14.06
CA SER A 119 24.75 11.55 -12.98
C SER A 119 24.22 12.96 -12.81
N CYS A 120 23.48 13.49 -13.80
CA CYS A 120 23.03 14.87 -13.84
C CYS A 120 24.20 15.86 -13.67
N ALA A 121 25.33 15.61 -14.36
CA ALA A 121 26.55 16.39 -14.26
C ALA A 121 26.35 17.84 -14.71
N ILE A 122 25.53 18.06 -15.75
CA ILE A 122 25.15 19.39 -16.23
C ILE A 122 23.73 19.70 -15.73
N ARG A 123 23.62 20.70 -14.85
CA ARG A 123 22.37 20.99 -14.13
C ARG A 123 22.13 22.48 -13.89
N ASN A 124 20.86 22.86 -13.86
CA ASN A 124 20.34 24.16 -13.46
C ASN A 124 19.25 23.97 -12.41
N LEU A 125 19.65 24.03 -11.13
CA LEU A 125 18.73 23.78 -10.01
C LEU A 125 17.80 24.96 -9.71
N THR A 126 18.16 26.15 -10.19
CA THR A 126 17.40 27.39 -9.96
C THR A 126 16.33 27.63 -11.02
N ASN A 127 16.49 27.05 -12.21
CA ASN A 127 15.52 27.14 -13.29
C ASN A 127 15.49 25.81 -14.06
N PRO A 128 14.69 24.83 -13.59
CA PRO A 128 14.60 23.53 -14.24
C PRO A 128 13.91 23.67 -15.61
N LEU A 129 14.17 22.73 -16.52
CA LEU A 129 13.52 22.71 -17.84
C LEU A 129 12.03 22.33 -17.74
N LEU A 130 11.65 21.60 -16.70
CA LEU A 130 10.27 21.23 -16.38
C LEU A 130 10.01 21.41 -14.89
N HIS A 131 8.79 21.79 -14.55
CA HIS A 131 8.37 21.96 -13.16
C HIS A 131 7.73 20.71 -12.56
N PHE A 132 7.15 19.86 -13.41
CA PHE A 132 6.43 18.66 -13.02
C PHE A 132 6.78 17.49 -13.92
N THR A 133 6.59 16.29 -13.39
CA THR A 133 6.32 15.10 -14.20
C THR A 133 4.94 14.61 -13.84
N ILE A 134 4.11 14.42 -14.85
CA ILE A 134 2.79 13.83 -14.70
C ILE A 134 2.90 12.37 -15.13
N GLU A 135 2.47 11.47 -14.25
CA GLU A 135 2.45 10.02 -14.49
C GLU A 135 3.84 9.41 -14.77
N SER A 136 4.71 9.36 -13.77
CA SER A 136 6.01 8.68 -13.87
C SER A 136 5.90 7.20 -13.54
N TRP A 137 6.30 6.34 -14.48
CA TRP A 137 6.26 4.88 -14.39
C TRP A 137 7.52 4.31 -13.74
N SER A 138 7.68 2.98 -13.76
CA SER A 138 8.81 2.23 -13.18
C SER A 138 10.17 2.85 -13.46
N SER A 139 10.47 3.20 -14.72
CA SER A 139 11.75 3.79 -15.11
C SER A 139 11.98 5.18 -14.48
N GLY A 140 10.94 6.01 -14.35
CA GLY A 140 11.04 7.30 -13.66
C GLY A 140 11.20 7.14 -12.14
N ILE A 141 10.52 6.16 -11.55
CA ILE A 141 10.62 5.83 -10.12
C ILE A 141 12.03 5.34 -9.79
N GLU A 142 12.55 4.39 -10.55
CA GLU A 142 13.93 3.90 -10.41
C GLU A 142 14.93 5.04 -10.66
N ARG A 143 14.66 5.90 -11.65
CA ARG A 143 15.52 7.04 -11.95
C ARG A 143 15.61 8.01 -10.77
N THR A 144 14.50 8.27 -10.10
CA THR A 144 14.45 9.11 -8.90
C THR A 144 15.37 8.56 -7.81
N GLN A 145 15.34 7.25 -7.57
CA GLN A 145 16.18 6.59 -6.57
C GLN A 145 17.67 6.62 -6.92
N LYS A 146 18.02 6.65 -8.21
CA LYS A 146 19.41 6.72 -8.69
C LYS A 146 19.98 8.14 -8.70
N LEU A 147 19.15 9.17 -8.59
CA LEU A 147 19.62 10.56 -8.55
C LEU A 147 20.24 10.88 -7.18
N PRO A 148 21.30 11.72 -7.13
CA PRO A 148 21.80 12.27 -5.88
C PRO A 148 20.68 12.90 -5.05
N ASN A 149 20.68 12.69 -3.73
CA ASN A 149 19.60 13.14 -2.83
C ASN A 149 19.37 14.66 -2.86
N ASP A 150 20.36 15.48 -3.21
CA ASP A 150 20.21 16.92 -3.41
C ASP A 150 19.42 17.28 -4.68
N LEU A 151 19.41 16.38 -5.67
CA LEU A 151 18.76 16.52 -6.96
C LEU A 151 17.38 15.86 -7.03
N GLN A 152 17.08 14.92 -6.13
CA GLN A 152 15.81 14.20 -6.17
C GLN A 152 14.62 15.18 -6.14
N PRO A 153 13.66 15.02 -7.07
CA PRO A 153 12.47 15.84 -7.11
C PRO A 153 11.53 15.45 -5.97
N THR A 154 10.58 16.32 -5.66
CA THR A 154 9.60 16.06 -4.59
C THR A 154 8.49 15.18 -5.13
N LEU A 155 8.24 14.03 -4.50
CA LEU A 155 7.06 13.21 -4.76
C LEU A 155 5.82 13.97 -4.27
N LEU A 156 4.86 14.19 -5.17
CA LEU A 156 3.61 14.89 -4.84
C LEU A 156 2.47 13.93 -4.56
N THR A 157 2.29 12.93 -5.42
CA THR A 157 1.19 11.97 -5.30
C THR A 157 1.53 10.65 -5.95
N VAL A 158 0.86 9.59 -5.48
CA VAL A 158 0.86 8.26 -6.07
C VAL A 158 -0.56 8.03 -6.59
N MET A 159 -0.69 7.78 -7.88
CA MET A 159 -2.00 7.61 -8.51
C MET A 159 -2.65 6.30 -8.09
N GLU A 160 -3.99 6.26 -8.03
CA GLU A 160 -4.76 5.10 -7.57
C GLU A 160 -5.14 4.10 -8.67
N TYR A 161 -4.64 4.28 -9.89
CA TYR A 161 -4.73 3.27 -10.94
C TYR A 161 -3.40 2.54 -11.13
N ASP A 162 -3.50 1.32 -11.63
CA ASP A 162 -2.34 0.50 -11.93
C ASP A 162 -1.91 0.70 -13.38
N THR A 163 -0.61 0.83 -13.57
CA THR A 163 0.04 0.59 -14.87
C THR A 163 0.45 -0.87 -14.94
N VAL A 164 0.19 -1.49 -16.09
CA VAL A 164 0.46 -2.91 -16.35
C VAL A 164 1.28 -2.99 -17.62
N ASP A 165 2.50 -3.53 -17.54
CA ASP A 165 3.29 -3.93 -18.71
C ASP A 165 3.33 -5.46 -18.72
N GLN A 166 2.44 -6.09 -19.48
CA GLN A 166 2.27 -7.54 -19.47
C GLN A 166 1.93 -8.08 -20.86
N ILE A 167 1.70 -9.39 -20.93
CA ILE A 167 1.35 -10.10 -22.15
C ILE A 167 -0.18 -10.13 -22.29
N PHE A 168 -0.66 -9.87 -23.49
CA PHE A 168 -2.07 -9.85 -23.85
C PHE A 168 -2.33 -10.74 -25.08
N ILE A 169 -3.59 -11.13 -25.22
CA ILE A 169 -4.15 -11.77 -26.41
C ILE A 169 -5.43 -11.04 -26.82
N TRP A 170 -5.92 -11.30 -28.03
CA TRP A 170 -7.21 -10.75 -28.45
C TRP A 170 -8.40 -11.52 -27.88
N SER A 171 -9.50 -10.82 -27.64
CA SER A 171 -10.75 -11.42 -27.15
C SER A 171 -11.31 -12.49 -28.10
N ASP A 172 -11.11 -12.39 -29.41
CA ASP A 172 -11.54 -13.41 -30.38
C ASP A 172 -10.72 -14.71 -30.24
N VAL A 173 -9.43 -14.62 -29.98
CA VAL A 173 -8.54 -15.75 -29.62
C VAL A 173 -9.00 -16.39 -28.31
N TYR A 174 -9.18 -15.57 -27.26
CA TYR A 174 -9.67 -16.02 -25.96
C TYR A 174 -11.03 -16.75 -26.06
N ASN A 175 -11.98 -16.16 -26.78
CA ASN A 175 -13.32 -16.74 -26.99
C ASN A 175 -13.27 -18.01 -27.85
N ALA A 176 -12.32 -18.13 -28.78
CA ALA A 176 -12.11 -19.35 -29.54
C ALA A 176 -11.62 -20.50 -28.65
N GLY A 177 -10.64 -20.25 -27.78
CA GLY A 177 -10.17 -21.23 -26.79
C GLY A 177 -11.26 -21.62 -25.79
N THR A 178 -11.99 -20.64 -25.26
CA THR A 178 -13.03 -20.87 -24.24
C THR A 178 -14.15 -21.77 -24.77
N ARG A 179 -14.51 -21.67 -26.05
CA ARG A 179 -15.47 -22.58 -26.70
C ARG A 179 -15.03 -24.04 -26.71
N GLN A 180 -13.75 -24.31 -26.54
CA GLN A 180 -13.16 -25.65 -26.45
C GLN A 180 -12.66 -25.98 -25.02
N ASN A 181 -13.09 -25.22 -24.00
CA ASN A 181 -12.64 -25.34 -22.61
C ASN A 181 -11.12 -25.11 -22.41
N ILE A 182 -10.52 -24.25 -23.25
CA ILE A 182 -9.12 -23.82 -23.12
C ILE A 182 -9.10 -22.34 -22.74
N PHE A 183 -8.66 -22.02 -21.52
CA PHE A 183 -8.67 -20.66 -20.99
C PHE A 183 -7.34 -19.97 -21.31
N LEU A 184 -7.24 -19.44 -22.54
CA LEU A 184 -6.03 -18.81 -23.05
C LEU A 184 -5.65 -17.50 -22.32
N ASP A 185 -6.46 -17.01 -21.38
CA ASP A 185 -6.08 -15.94 -20.45
C ASP A 185 -5.29 -16.45 -19.24
N TYR A 186 -4.95 -17.74 -19.16
CA TYR A 186 -4.19 -18.34 -18.06
C TYR A 186 -2.98 -19.13 -18.56
N TYR A 187 -1.80 -18.80 -18.02
CA TYR A 187 -0.50 -19.28 -18.52
C TYR A 187 -0.36 -20.80 -18.63
N LYS A 188 -1.02 -21.59 -17.76
CA LYS A 188 -0.90 -23.06 -17.79
C LYS A 188 -1.44 -23.70 -19.06
N PHE A 189 -2.33 -23.03 -19.79
CA PHE A 189 -2.87 -23.53 -21.05
C PHE A 189 -1.88 -23.39 -22.23
N TYR A 190 -0.70 -22.82 -21.99
CA TYR A 190 0.35 -22.69 -22.99
C TYR A 190 1.39 -23.80 -22.91
N ASP A 191 1.34 -24.70 -21.93
CA ASP A 191 2.28 -25.82 -21.86
C ASP A 191 2.01 -26.80 -23.02
N PRO A 192 2.96 -26.96 -23.98
CA PRO A 192 2.75 -27.81 -25.16
C PRO A 192 2.66 -29.30 -24.82
N ALA A 193 3.06 -29.70 -23.60
CA ALA A 193 2.86 -31.07 -23.13
C ALA A 193 1.39 -31.38 -22.81
N LEU A 194 0.57 -30.34 -22.56
CA LEU A 194 -0.81 -30.47 -22.11
C LEU A 194 -1.82 -29.96 -23.15
N TYR A 195 -1.47 -28.90 -23.90
CA TYR A 195 -2.42 -28.21 -24.79
C TYR A 195 -1.77 -27.74 -26.10
N SER A 196 -2.55 -27.74 -27.19
CA SER A 196 -2.14 -27.22 -28.51
C SER A 196 -2.55 -25.76 -28.70
N ALA A 197 -2.05 -24.85 -27.85
CA ALA A 197 -2.46 -23.44 -27.89
C ALA A 197 -2.18 -22.74 -29.24
N PHE A 198 -1.20 -23.20 -30.03
CA PHE A 198 -0.84 -22.62 -31.32
C PHE A 198 -1.97 -22.62 -32.36
N GLU A 199 -2.98 -23.49 -32.23
CA GLU A 199 -4.10 -23.58 -33.17
C GLU A 199 -5.00 -22.32 -33.19
N TYR A 200 -4.88 -21.48 -32.18
CA TYR A 200 -5.65 -20.24 -32.03
C TYR A 200 -4.93 -18.99 -32.53
N PHE A 201 -3.64 -19.12 -32.88
CA PHE A 201 -2.77 -18.02 -33.28
C PHE A 201 -2.36 -18.14 -34.76
N ASP A 202 -2.02 -17.01 -35.37
CA ASP A 202 -1.39 -16.99 -36.69
C ASP A 202 0.03 -17.56 -36.60
N SER A 203 0.54 -18.12 -37.71
CA SER A 203 1.89 -18.69 -37.74
C SER A 203 2.99 -17.61 -37.76
N LEU A 204 4.20 -17.99 -37.34
CA LEU A 204 5.38 -17.11 -37.43
C LEU A 204 5.63 -16.60 -38.86
N ASP A 205 5.45 -17.46 -39.87
CA ASP A 205 5.60 -17.07 -41.28
C ASP A 205 4.56 -16.04 -41.72
N THR A 206 3.35 -16.10 -41.15
CA THR A 206 2.30 -15.11 -41.41
C THR A 206 2.71 -13.76 -40.82
N LEU A 207 3.23 -13.75 -39.60
CA LEU A 207 3.72 -12.53 -38.96
C LEU A 207 4.89 -11.91 -39.72
N LEU A 208 5.91 -12.69 -40.10
CA LEU A 208 7.10 -12.18 -40.80
C LEU A 208 6.81 -11.65 -42.21
N LYS A 209 5.66 -12.01 -42.82
CA LYS A 209 5.20 -11.42 -44.09
C LYS A 209 4.56 -10.04 -43.91
N ILE A 210 3.99 -9.78 -42.74
CA ILE A 210 3.27 -8.53 -42.43
C ILE A 210 4.21 -7.52 -41.75
N LEU A 211 5.12 -8.01 -40.90
CA LEU A 211 6.05 -7.19 -40.13
C LEU A 211 7.38 -7.02 -40.89
N PRO A 212 7.73 -5.81 -41.36
CA PRO A 212 8.96 -5.61 -42.11
C PRO A 212 10.19 -5.77 -41.20
N ILE A 213 11.20 -6.49 -41.68
CA ILE A 213 12.37 -6.91 -40.89
C ILE A 213 13.17 -5.71 -40.38
N GLU A 214 13.20 -4.60 -41.12
CA GLU A 214 13.93 -3.39 -40.75
C GLU A 214 13.38 -2.68 -39.50
N TYR A 215 12.16 -3.05 -39.07
CA TYR A 215 11.53 -2.57 -37.83
C TYR A 215 11.81 -3.48 -36.63
N LEU A 216 12.39 -4.65 -36.86
CA LEU A 216 12.80 -5.57 -35.79
C LEU A 216 14.17 -5.16 -35.24
N GLU A 217 14.31 -5.26 -33.92
CA GLU A 217 15.60 -5.16 -33.27
C GLU A 217 16.30 -6.52 -33.35
N THR A 218 17.58 -6.52 -33.75
CA THR A 218 18.33 -7.77 -33.81
C THR A 218 18.74 -8.23 -32.42
N CYS A 219 18.96 -9.52 -32.24
CA CYS A 219 19.47 -10.06 -30.99
C CYS A 219 20.88 -9.55 -30.68
N THR A 220 21.69 -9.31 -31.72
CA THR A 220 22.96 -8.58 -31.60
C THR A 220 22.76 -7.18 -31.03
N ALA A 221 21.82 -6.39 -31.56
CA ALA A 221 21.53 -5.04 -31.06
C ALA A 221 21.00 -5.04 -29.61
N LEU A 222 20.18 -6.04 -29.26
CA LEU A 222 19.71 -6.25 -27.88
C LEU A 222 20.85 -6.64 -26.93
N ASP A 223 21.84 -7.42 -27.37
CA ASP A 223 23.00 -7.79 -26.56
C ASP A 223 23.96 -6.61 -26.34
N THR A 224 24.11 -5.73 -27.34
CA THR A 224 24.98 -4.54 -27.28
C THR A 224 24.27 -3.30 -26.71
N LYS A 225 22.96 -3.38 -26.49
CA LYS A 225 22.09 -2.28 -26.05
C LYS A 225 22.10 -1.08 -26.99
N GLU A 226 22.19 -1.34 -28.29
CA GLU A 226 22.31 -0.29 -29.33
C GLU A 226 21.20 0.75 -29.23
N PHE A 227 19.97 0.31 -28.93
CA PHE A 227 18.79 1.16 -28.79
C PHE A 227 18.30 1.30 -27.35
N GLY A 228 19.16 1.03 -26.36
CA GLY A 228 18.81 1.09 -24.93
C GLY A 228 17.97 -0.08 -24.41
N ASN A 229 17.54 -0.99 -25.28
CA ASN A 229 16.92 -2.25 -24.89
C ASN A 229 17.98 -3.31 -24.56
N ASP A 230 17.65 -4.26 -23.70
CA ASP A 230 18.54 -5.36 -23.31
C ASP A 230 17.72 -6.63 -23.09
N ARG A 231 18.20 -7.77 -23.60
CA ARG A 231 17.60 -9.09 -23.32
C ARG A 231 18.19 -9.79 -22.08
N ARG A 232 19.20 -9.18 -21.46
CA ARG A 232 19.92 -9.66 -20.26
C ARG A 232 20.39 -11.11 -20.39
N LYS A 233 20.99 -11.44 -21.53
CA LYS A 233 21.44 -12.80 -21.91
C LYS A 233 22.20 -13.52 -20.78
N ASN A 234 23.14 -12.84 -20.13
CA ASN A 234 23.93 -13.43 -19.05
C ASN A 234 23.08 -13.83 -17.83
N LYS A 235 22.08 -13.00 -17.46
CA LYS A 235 21.17 -13.29 -16.35
C LYS A 235 20.22 -14.44 -16.66
N TYR A 236 19.74 -14.52 -17.91
CA TYR A 236 18.96 -15.67 -18.35
C TYR A 236 19.77 -16.96 -18.20
N ILE A 237 21.01 -17.00 -18.71
CA ILE A 237 21.88 -18.18 -18.60
C ILE A 237 22.16 -18.54 -17.13
N GLU A 238 22.47 -17.53 -16.31
CA GLU A 238 22.71 -17.70 -14.86
C GLU A 238 21.52 -18.37 -14.15
N PHE A 239 20.30 -17.87 -14.39
CA PHE A 239 19.11 -18.33 -13.66
C PHE A 239 18.46 -19.58 -14.22
N THR A 240 18.58 -19.83 -15.52
CA THR A 240 17.94 -20.98 -16.20
C THR A 240 18.90 -22.12 -16.49
N GLN A 241 20.22 -21.87 -16.39
CA GLN A 241 21.27 -22.78 -16.86
C GLN A 241 21.14 -23.16 -18.33
N ASN A 242 20.35 -22.42 -19.10
CA ASN A 242 20.11 -22.67 -20.52
C ASN A 242 20.96 -21.73 -21.38
N ASN A 243 21.88 -22.31 -22.16
CA ASN A 243 22.78 -21.59 -23.06
C ASN A 243 22.22 -21.45 -24.49
N GLU A 244 21.05 -22.01 -24.80
CA GLU A 244 20.40 -21.90 -26.10
C GLU A 244 19.72 -20.52 -26.26
N VAL A 245 20.52 -19.48 -26.45
CA VAL A 245 20.06 -18.09 -26.54
C VAL A 245 20.20 -17.49 -27.94
N ASP A 246 20.58 -18.32 -28.91
CA ASP A 246 20.76 -17.88 -30.30
C ASP A 246 19.42 -17.63 -30.99
N CYS A 247 19.44 -16.65 -31.89
CA CYS A 247 18.27 -16.18 -32.62
C CYS A 247 18.31 -16.63 -34.08
N MET A 248 17.16 -17.08 -34.57
CA MET A 248 16.95 -17.37 -35.98
C MET A 248 16.99 -16.07 -36.78
N ASN A 249 17.91 -16.02 -37.76
CA ASN A 249 18.19 -14.84 -38.60
C ASN A 249 18.51 -13.56 -37.79
N ASP A 250 19.07 -13.72 -36.59
CA ASP A 250 19.36 -12.63 -35.65
C ASP A 250 18.14 -11.76 -35.24
N VAL A 251 16.90 -12.20 -35.49
CA VAL A 251 15.69 -11.39 -35.17
C VAL A 251 14.60 -12.15 -34.42
N VAL A 252 14.55 -13.48 -34.53
CA VAL A 252 13.56 -14.30 -33.81
C VAL A 252 14.25 -15.18 -32.79
N TRP A 253 13.93 -15.01 -31.52
CA TRP A 253 14.36 -15.99 -30.51
C TRP A 253 13.28 -17.06 -30.31
N LEU A 254 13.69 -18.32 -30.36
CA LEU A 254 12.81 -19.46 -30.12
C LEU A 254 12.98 -19.93 -28.68
N SER A 255 11.89 -19.94 -27.91
CA SER A 255 11.89 -20.50 -26.57
C SER A 255 12.26 -22.00 -26.58
N PRO A 256 12.76 -22.57 -25.47
CA PRO A 256 13.13 -23.98 -25.43
C PRO A 256 11.94 -24.91 -25.71
N ALA A 257 10.75 -24.54 -25.25
CA ALA A 257 9.53 -25.29 -25.53
C ALA A 257 9.19 -25.27 -27.04
N CYS A 258 9.38 -24.14 -27.71
CA CYS A 258 9.20 -24.00 -29.15
C CYS A 258 10.21 -24.88 -29.93
N ARG A 259 11.49 -24.86 -29.56
CA ARG A 259 12.54 -25.68 -30.23
C ARG A 259 12.29 -27.18 -30.13
N ARG A 260 11.64 -27.65 -29.06
CA ARG A 260 11.27 -29.06 -28.89
C ARG A 260 10.09 -29.47 -29.78
N LEU A 261 9.36 -28.53 -30.37
CA LEU A 261 8.33 -28.86 -31.34
C LEU A 261 8.99 -29.34 -32.63
N ALA A 262 8.50 -30.45 -33.19
CA ALA A 262 8.99 -30.98 -34.46
C ALA A 262 8.83 -30.01 -35.65
N ASN A 263 8.01 -28.97 -35.49
CA ASN A 263 7.77 -27.95 -36.49
C ASN A 263 7.72 -26.56 -35.85
N ASN A 264 8.71 -25.72 -36.14
CA ASN A 264 8.80 -24.34 -35.64
C ASN A 264 7.62 -23.46 -36.09
N SER A 265 6.87 -23.85 -37.13
CA SER A 265 5.65 -23.14 -37.53
C SER A 265 4.52 -23.25 -36.50
N LYS A 266 4.64 -24.18 -35.54
CA LYS A 266 3.73 -24.33 -34.38
C LYS A 266 4.11 -23.45 -33.19
N CYS A 267 5.16 -22.65 -33.29
CA CYS A 267 5.50 -21.70 -32.23
C CYS A 267 4.54 -20.52 -32.26
N ILE A 268 4.09 -20.09 -31.08
CA ILE A 268 3.16 -18.97 -30.93
C ILE A 268 3.95 -17.67 -31.11
N PRO A 269 3.63 -16.83 -32.10
CA PRO A 269 4.32 -15.56 -32.25
C PRO A 269 4.00 -14.64 -31.07
N LEU A 270 5.05 -14.10 -30.45
CA LEU A 270 4.96 -13.12 -29.37
C LEU A 270 5.77 -11.89 -29.76
N ILE A 271 5.07 -10.76 -29.93
CA ILE A 271 5.69 -9.49 -30.30
C ILE A 271 5.68 -8.52 -29.11
N VAL A 272 6.84 -7.97 -28.78
CA VAL A 272 6.98 -7.03 -27.66
C VAL A 272 7.68 -5.75 -28.11
N GLN A 273 7.26 -4.62 -27.55
CA GLN A 273 7.96 -3.33 -27.69
C GLN A 273 8.76 -3.00 -26.43
N TYR A 274 8.48 -3.60 -25.28
CA TYR A 274 9.17 -3.38 -24.01
C TYR A 274 9.43 -4.70 -23.28
N GLU A 275 10.22 -4.65 -22.20
CA GLU A 275 10.42 -5.77 -21.27
C GLU A 275 10.79 -7.13 -21.90
N TYR A 276 11.55 -7.11 -23.00
CA TYR A 276 11.96 -8.33 -23.72
C TYR A 276 12.63 -9.34 -22.81
N HIS A 277 13.54 -8.89 -21.94
CA HIS A 277 14.26 -9.74 -20.99
C HIS A 277 13.35 -10.45 -19.97
N VAL A 278 12.19 -9.89 -19.65
CA VAL A 278 11.20 -10.48 -18.74
C VAL A 278 10.50 -11.62 -19.45
N VAL A 279 9.96 -11.37 -20.65
CA VAL A 279 9.27 -12.38 -21.47
C VAL A 279 10.22 -13.51 -21.87
N PHE A 280 11.49 -13.17 -22.14
CA PHE A 280 12.56 -14.12 -22.39
C PHE A 280 12.71 -15.15 -21.26
N GLN A 281 12.78 -14.71 -20.00
CA GLN A 281 12.84 -15.61 -18.84
C GLN A 281 11.50 -16.31 -18.56
N LEU A 282 10.38 -15.59 -18.64
CA LEU A 282 9.04 -16.16 -18.39
C LEU A 282 8.75 -17.33 -19.33
N SER A 283 9.13 -17.21 -20.60
CA SER A 283 8.90 -18.28 -21.57
C SER A 283 9.64 -19.57 -21.22
N TYR A 284 10.79 -19.49 -20.56
CA TYR A 284 11.52 -20.65 -20.02
C TYR A 284 10.78 -21.22 -18.82
N PHE A 285 10.53 -20.42 -17.78
CA PHE A 285 9.97 -20.91 -16.51
C PHE A 285 8.53 -21.40 -16.63
N LEU A 286 7.74 -20.82 -17.53
CA LEU A 286 6.35 -21.19 -17.77
C LEU A 286 6.19 -22.18 -18.93
N ASN A 287 7.30 -22.64 -19.53
CA ASN A 287 7.31 -23.59 -20.64
C ASN A 287 6.49 -23.14 -21.86
N PHE A 288 6.50 -21.85 -22.18
CA PHE A 288 5.73 -21.30 -23.31
C PHE A 288 6.40 -21.64 -24.65
N PRO A 289 5.68 -22.16 -25.66
CA PRO A 289 6.22 -22.48 -26.97
C PRO A 289 6.17 -21.25 -27.88
N VAL A 290 6.82 -20.17 -27.48
CA VAL A 290 6.79 -18.87 -28.19
C VAL A 290 7.99 -18.67 -29.13
N ALA A 291 7.73 -17.97 -30.22
CA ALA A 291 8.71 -17.30 -31.05
C ALA A 291 8.66 -15.79 -30.73
N LEU A 292 9.70 -15.29 -30.06
CA LEU A 292 9.75 -13.93 -29.50
C LEU A 292 10.43 -12.96 -30.45
N LEU A 293 9.73 -11.87 -30.78
CA LEU A 293 10.20 -10.79 -31.65
C LEU A 293 10.14 -9.46 -30.90
N LYS A 294 11.17 -8.62 -31.11
CA LYS A 294 11.24 -7.25 -30.59
C LYS A 294 11.05 -6.27 -31.72
N VAL A 295 10.03 -5.41 -31.64
CA VAL A 295 9.95 -4.22 -32.50
C VAL A 295 10.77 -3.11 -31.88
N ARG A 296 11.52 -2.38 -32.71
CA ARG A 296 12.32 -1.24 -32.27
C ARG A 296 11.42 -0.17 -31.65
N ASP A 297 11.90 0.46 -30.58
CA ASP A 297 11.20 1.57 -29.92
C ASP A 297 11.76 2.94 -30.37
N GLY A 298 11.03 4.01 -30.11
CA GLY A 298 11.57 5.38 -30.10
C GLY A 298 11.24 6.25 -31.31
N THR A 299 10.40 5.78 -32.24
CA THR A 299 9.84 6.66 -33.28
C THR A 299 8.35 6.40 -33.49
N PRO A 300 7.56 7.42 -33.84
CA PRO A 300 6.14 7.23 -34.18
C PRO A 300 5.92 6.23 -35.32
N ALA A 301 6.88 6.09 -36.24
CA ALA A 301 6.82 5.11 -37.33
C ALA A 301 6.87 3.66 -36.82
N PHE A 302 7.62 3.40 -35.74
CA PHE A 302 7.71 2.08 -35.14
C PHE A 302 6.44 1.70 -34.39
N ASP A 303 5.89 2.63 -33.61
CA ASP A 303 4.60 2.45 -32.92
C ASP A 303 3.49 2.13 -33.93
N ASP A 304 3.47 2.86 -35.04
CA ASP A 304 2.45 2.68 -36.07
C ASP A 304 2.53 1.31 -36.73
N VAL A 305 3.75 0.79 -36.97
CA VAL A 305 3.96 -0.58 -37.47
C VAL A 305 3.58 -1.62 -36.41
N TYR A 306 3.98 -1.41 -35.16
CA TYR A 306 3.67 -2.31 -34.04
C TYR A 306 2.16 -2.50 -33.87
N TYR A 307 1.43 -1.40 -33.68
CA TYR A 307 -0.02 -1.43 -33.46
C TYR A 307 -0.79 -1.89 -34.69
N ARG A 308 -0.35 -1.54 -35.91
CA ARG A 308 -0.97 -2.06 -37.14
C ARG A 308 -0.80 -3.57 -37.26
N THR A 309 0.36 -4.09 -36.89
CA THR A 309 0.65 -5.53 -36.90
C THR A 309 -0.25 -6.25 -35.90
N ILE A 310 -0.30 -5.76 -34.66
CA ILE A 310 -1.12 -6.36 -33.60
C ILE A 310 -2.61 -6.36 -33.99
N ARG A 311 -3.15 -5.24 -34.50
CA ARG A 311 -4.57 -5.16 -34.91
C ARG A 311 -4.93 -6.09 -36.06
N SER A 312 -3.98 -6.45 -36.92
CA SER A 312 -4.21 -7.26 -38.13
C SER A 312 -3.92 -8.75 -37.96
N THR A 313 -3.44 -9.18 -36.79
CA THR A 313 -3.00 -10.57 -36.55
C THR A 313 -3.55 -11.13 -35.24
N LYS A 314 -3.60 -12.47 -35.15
CA LYS A 314 -3.92 -13.25 -33.94
C LYS A 314 -2.61 -13.74 -33.32
N LEU A 315 -2.00 -12.94 -32.47
CA LEU A 315 -0.73 -13.27 -31.81
C LEU A 315 -0.81 -12.96 -30.31
N MET A 316 0.23 -13.36 -29.57
CA MET A 316 0.47 -12.82 -28.23
C MET A 316 1.26 -11.52 -28.38
N PHE A 317 0.93 -10.51 -27.58
CA PHE A 317 1.63 -9.23 -27.66
C PHE A 317 1.88 -8.63 -26.28
N GLY A 318 3.01 -7.96 -26.12
CA GLY A 318 3.21 -7.05 -24.98
C GLY A 318 2.30 -5.84 -25.13
N TRP A 319 1.78 -5.31 -24.04
CA TRP A 319 1.09 -4.03 -24.09
C TRP A 319 1.16 -3.36 -22.73
N TYR A 320 1.22 -2.04 -22.76
CA TYR A 320 1.16 -1.22 -21.57
C TYR A 320 -0.26 -0.69 -21.39
N LYS A 321 -0.83 -0.91 -20.20
CA LYS A 321 -2.09 -0.32 -19.77
C LYS A 321 -1.77 0.74 -18.70
N PRO A 322 -2.39 1.92 -18.70
CA PRO A 322 -3.37 2.42 -19.67
C PRO A 322 -2.76 2.90 -20.98
N ASP A 323 -3.41 2.58 -22.09
CA ASP A 323 -3.09 3.07 -23.44
C ASP A 323 -4.35 3.03 -24.31
N ASP A 324 -4.41 3.86 -25.35
CA ASP A 324 -5.57 4.00 -26.21
C ASP A 324 -5.42 3.34 -27.59
N ASN A 325 -4.23 2.86 -27.97
CA ASN A 325 -3.98 2.37 -29.33
C ASN A 325 -4.66 1.02 -29.59
N LEU A 326 -4.92 0.20 -28.57
CA LEU A 326 -5.61 -1.09 -28.73
C LEU A 326 -7.06 -1.08 -28.25
N LEU A 327 -7.60 0.10 -27.95
CA LEU A 327 -8.99 0.29 -27.54
C LEU A 327 -9.86 0.81 -28.70
N GLY A 328 -11.19 0.81 -28.50
CA GLY A 328 -12.15 1.36 -29.46
C GLY A 328 -12.33 0.53 -30.73
N LEU A 329 -11.77 -0.68 -30.79
CA LEU A 329 -12.03 -1.64 -31.86
C LEU A 329 -13.40 -2.29 -31.62
N SER A 330 -14.28 -2.26 -32.63
CA SER A 330 -15.69 -2.61 -32.48
C SER A 330 -15.96 -4.07 -32.08
N ASP A 331 -15.04 -4.98 -32.40
CA ASP A 331 -15.20 -6.43 -32.33
C ASP A 331 -14.11 -7.13 -31.49
N LYS A 332 -13.08 -6.39 -31.07
CA LYS A 332 -11.91 -6.96 -30.37
C LYS A 332 -11.49 -6.07 -29.20
N TYR A 333 -11.04 -6.70 -28.12
CA TYR A 333 -10.39 -6.02 -27.01
C TYR A 333 -9.24 -6.88 -26.47
N PRO A 334 -8.18 -6.25 -25.93
CA PRO A 334 -7.07 -6.98 -25.35
C PRO A 334 -7.51 -7.68 -24.05
N VAL A 335 -7.11 -8.93 -23.89
CA VAL A 335 -7.33 -9.78 -22.71
C VAL A 335 -5.97 -10.08 -22.10
N LEU A 336 -5.78 -9.71 -20.84
CA LEU A 336 -4.54 -9.92 -20.10
C LEU A 336 -4.28 -11.42 -19.88
N LEU A 337 -3.06 -11.88 -20.21
CA LEU A 337 -2.59 -13.20 -19.86
C LEU A 337 -2.17 -13.23 -18.39
N LYS A 338 -2.92 -13.96 -17.56
CA LYS A 338 -2.63 -14.15 -16.14
C LYS A 338 -1.44 -15.09 -15.97
N CYS A 339 -0.28 -14.51 -15.73
CA CYS A 339 0.92 -15.19 -15.25
C CYS A 339 0.84 -15.43 -13.72
N PRO A 340 1.79 -16.18 -13.11
CA PRO A 340 1.86 -16.30 -11.65
C PRO A 340 1.98 -14.92 -10.97
N ASP A 341 1.40 -14.78 -9.78
CA ASP A 341 1.39 -13.50 -9.04
C ASP A 341 2.82 -12.96 -8.83
N PRO A 342 3.02 -11.64 -8.93
CA PRO A 342 4.35 -11.03 -8.97
C PRO A 342 5.12 -11.24 -7.67
N ASN A 343 6.42 -11.54 -7.77
CA ASN A 343 7.34 -11.55 -6.64
C ASN A 343 8.34 -10.40 -6.75
N THR A 344 8.17 -9.37 -5.90
CA THR A 344 9.00 -8.16 -5.91
C THR A 344 10.47 -8.42 -5.58
N LEU A 345 10.76 -9.41 -4.71
CA LEU A 345 12.14 -9.77 -4.36
C LEU A 345 12.87 -10.34 -5.57
N GLU A 346 12.21 -11.23 -6.32
CA GLU A 346 12.79 -11.83 -7.54
C GLU A 346 13.03 -10.77 -8.61
N GLN A 347 12.03 -9.90 -8.84
CA GLN A 347 12.15 -8.81 -9.80
C GLN A 347 13.30 -7.85 -9.45
N SER A 348 13.50 -7.53 -8.16
CA SER A 348 14.63 -6.71 -7.71
C SER A 348 16.01 -7.33 -8.02
N GLN A 349 16.06 -8.67 -8.14
CA GLN A 349 17.25 -9.43 -8.51
C GLN A 349 17.35 -9.70 -10.01
N SER A 350 16.45 -9.13 -10.83
CA SER A 350 16.32 -9.42 -12.27
C SER A 350 15.98 -10.87 -12.61
N PHE A 351 15.34 -11.58 -11.67
CA PHE A 351 14.88 -12.95 -11.82
C PHE A 351 13.36 -12.94 -12.09
N PHE A 352 12.92 -13.39 -13.28
CA PHE A 352 11.53 -13.22 -13.72
C PHE A 352 10.87 -14.57 -13.99
N ARG A 353 10.36 -15.22 -12.93
CA ARG A 353 9.49 -16.41 -13.01
C ARG A 353 8.01 -16.13 -12.75
N THR A 354 7.70 -14.93 -12.29
CA THR A 354 6.36 -14.42 -11.96
C THR A 354 6.02 -13.22 -12.84
N SER A 355 4.74 -12.83 -12.91
CA SER A 355 4.30 -11.65 -13.68
C SER A 355 5.03 -10.39 -13.20
N LEU A 356 5.06 -9.33 -14.02
CA LEU A 356 5.51 -8.02 -13.55
C LEU A 356 4.55 -7.47 -12.50
N SER A 357 5.13 -6.77 -11.51
CA SER A 357 4.33 -6.07 -10.50
C SER A 357 3.58 -4.93 -11.15
N ASN A 358 2.30 -4.77 -10.79
CA ASN A 358 1.58 -3.55 -11.13
C ASN A 358 2.31 -2.36 -10.48
N VAL A 359 2.49 -1.30 -11.26
CA VAL A 359 3.13 -0.07 -10.78
C VAL A 359 2.08 1.02 -10.72
N LYS A 360 1.95 1.66 -9.56
CA LYS A 360 1.17 2.89 -9.44
C LYS A 360 2.03 4.06 -9.91
N PRO A 361 1.63 4.79 -10.97
CA PRO A 361 2.40 5.92 -11.45
C PRO A 361 2.44 7.05 -10.42
N ARG A 362 3.50 7.87 -10.49
CA ARG A 362 3.79 8.92 -9.51
C ARG A 362 3.94 10.28 -10.16
N ASN A 363 3.47 11.34 -9.50
CA ASN A 363 3.80 12.70 -9.92
C ASN A 363 4.95 13.24 -9.09
N TYR A 364 5.93 13.82 -9.77
CA TYR A 364 7.02 14.54 -9.12
C TYR A 364 6.96 16.01 -9.51
N CYS A 365 7.48 16.87 -8.64
CA CYS A 365 7.73 18.26 -8.98
C CYS A 365 9.14 18.69 -8.61
N TRP A 366 9.51 19.84 -9.15
CA TRP A 366 10.78 20.46 -8.83
C TRP A 366 10.85 20.68 -7.32
N ARG A 367 12.00 20.37 -6.72
CA ARG A 367 12.17 20.35 -5.26
C ARG A 367 11.80 21.67 -4.57
N TYR A 368 12.00 22.79 -5.25
CA TYR A 368 11.71 24.13 -4.73
C TYR A 368 10.30 24.62 -5.11
N MET A 369 9.47 23.80 -5.76
CA MET A 369 8.13 24.20 -6.20
C MET A 369 7.26 24.64 -5.02
N ALA A 370 7.18 23.88 -3.92
CA ALA A 370 6.36 24.28 -2.77
C ALA A 370 6.79 25.60 -2.11
N ALA A 371 8.08 25.93 -2.17
CA ALA A 371 8.61 27.21 -1.68
C ALA A 371 8.42 28.35 -2.69
N THR A 372 8.33 28.02 -3.99
CA THR A 372 8.12 28.98 -5.09
C THR A 372 6.64 29.34 -5.22
N ASP A 373 5.76 28.33 -5.13
CA ASP A 373 4.32 28.47 -5.19
C ASP A 373 3.62 27.28 -4.51
N GLY A 374 3.09 27.52 -3.29
CA GLY A 374 2.39 26.51 -2.51
C GLY A 374 1.08 26.04 -3.15
N HIS A 375 0.40 26.90 -3.92
CA HIS A 375 -0.89 26.58 -4.55
C HIS A 375 -0.71 25.59 -5.70
N VAL A 376 0.30 25.80 -6.56
CA VAL A 376 0.60 24.87 -7.66
C VAL A 376 1.07 23.51 -7.10
N ALA A 377 1.90 23.50 -6.06
CA ALA A 377 2.31 22.28 -5.37
C ALA A 377 1.12 21.54 -4.73
N PHE A 378 0.19 22.28 -4.11
CA PHE A 378 -1.02 21.73 -3.53
C PHE A 378 -1.88 21.00 -4.57
N LEU A 379 -2.14 21.62 -5.73
CA LEU A 379 -2.87 20.98 -6.82
C LEU A 379 -2.21 19.65 -7.21
N GLY A 380 -0.89 19.67 -7.46
CA GLY A 380 -0.15 18.47 -7.83
C GLY A 380 -0.18 17.37 -6.75
N SER A 381 -0.25 17.71 -5.47
CA SER A 381 -0.40 16.75 -4.36
C SER A 381 -1.79 16.11 -4.29
N ARG A 382 -2.83 16.80 -4.78
CA ARG A 382 -4.22 16.33 -4.80
C ARG A 382 -4.61 15.68 -6.13
N PHE A 383 -3.82 15.87 -7.18
CA PHE A 383 -4.06 15.39 -8.53
C PHE A 383 -3.96 13.87 -8.62
N ASN A 384 -5.10 13.18 -8.49
CA ASN A 384 -5.16 11.72 -8.37
C ASN A 384 -6.33 11.14 -9.20
N PHE A 385 -6.13 9.97 -9.79
CA PHE A 385 -7.10 9.32 -10.68
C PHE A 385 -7.24 7.84 -10.33
N TYR A 386 -8.43 7.29 -10.58
CA TYR A 386 -8.73 5.88 -10.39
C TYR A 386 -8.75 5.13 -11.72
N THR A 387 -8.66 3.80 -11.65
CA THR A 387 -8.63 2.94 -12.85
C THR A 387 -9.84 3.16 -13.76
N GLN A 388 -11.02 3.43 -13.19
CA GLN A 388 -12.24 3.68 -13.96
C GLN A 388 -12.18 4.97 -14.78
N ASP A 389 -11.67 6.06 -14.18
CA ASP A 389 -11.47 7.33 -14.88
C ASP A 389 -10.50 7.14 -16.05
N MET A 390 -9.39 6.47 -15.77
CA MET A 390 -8.34 6.27 -16.75
C MET A 390 -8.78 5.39 -17.92
N ASP A 391 -9.43 4.26 -17.64
CA ASP A 391 -9.97 3.37 -18.68
C ASP A 391 -11.03 4.09 -19.54
N ALA A 392 -11.89 4.91 -18.92
CA ALA A 392 -12.88 5.70 -19.65
C ALA A 392 -12.23 6.76 -20.56
N MET A 393 -11.20 7.47 -20.08
CA MET A 393 -10.47 8.45 -20.87
C MET A 393 -9.69 7.80 -22.03
N MET A 394 -9.05 6.65 -21.81
CA MET A 394 -8.36 5.92 -22.88
C MET A 394 -9.34 5.44 -23.95
N GLY A 395 -10.52 4.93 -23.55
CA GLY A 395 -11.57 4.56 -24.49
C GLY A 395 -12.11 5.74 -25.31
N ALA A 396 -12.33 6.89 -24.65
CA ALA A 396 -12.76 8.12 -25.33
C ALA A 396 -11.70 8.66 -26.29
N SER A 397 -10.43 8.58 -25.91
CA SER A 397 -9.29 8.96 -26.76
C SER A 397 -9.17 8.08 -28.00
N ALA A 398 -9.27 6.76 -27.83
CA ALA A 398 -9.28 5.81 -28.94
C ALA A 398 -10.40 6.11 -29.94
N LEU A 399 -11.60 6.40 -29.43
CA LEU A 399 -12.74 6.79 -30.25
C LEU A 399 -12.49 8.11 -30.99
N ALA A 400 -11.94 9.13 -30.33
CA ALA A 400 -11.61 10.40 -30.96
C ALA A 400 -10.60 10.23 -32.11
N LYS A 401 -9.50 9.50 -31.88
CA LYS A 401 -8.51 9.15 -32.90
C LYS A 401 -9.14 8.40 -34.08
N SER A 402 -10.06 7.47 -33.81
CA SER A 402 -10.74 6.70 -34.87
C SER A 402 -11.59 7.56 -35.81
N ARG A 403 -12.05 8.74 -35.35
CA ARG A 403 -12.78 9.73 -36.17
C ARG A 403 -11.84 10.62 -37.00
N GLY A 404 -10.53 10.47 -36.86
CA GLY A 404 -9.53 11.29 -37.53
C GLY A 404 -9.22 12.60 -36.81
N ASP A 405 -9.60 12.74 -35.54
CA ASP A 405 -9.22 13.89 -34.72
C ASP A 405 -7.68 13.92 -34.59
N LYS A 406 -7.07 15.10 -34.74
CA LYS A 406 -5.62 15.25 -34.52
C LYS A 406 -5.28 14.90 -33.08
N VAL A 407 -4.10 14.32 -32.84
CA VAL A 407 -3.72 13.82 -31.50
C VAL A 407 -3.88 14.89 -30.42
N TYR A 408 -3.39 16.11 -30.60
CA TYR A 408 -3.56 17.18 -29.59
C TYR A 408 -5.03 17.55 -29.36
N ASP A 409 -5.79 17.74 -30.43
CA ASP A 409 -7.21 18.08 -30.35
C ASP A 409 -8.00 16.97 -29.64
N ALA A 410 -7.69 15.70 -29.94
CA ALA A 410 -8.30 14.54 -29.31
C ALA A 410 -8.03 14.49 -27.81
N MET A 411 -6.77 14.60 -27.38
CA MET A 411 -6.38 14.54 -25.97
C MET A 411 -6.98 15.72 -25.18
N PHE A 412 -6.89 16.93 -25.71
CA PHE A 412 -7.48 18.12 -25.09
C PHE A 412 -9.00 17.99 -24.94
N ASN A 413 -9.70 17.51 -25.99
CA ASN A 413 -11.15 17.33 -25.92
C ASN A 413 -11.56 16.29 -24.89
N VAL A 414 -10.83 15.17 -24.77
CA VAL A 414 -11.09 14.14 -23.76
C VAL A 414 -10.83 14.68 -22.35
N ALA A 415 -9.69 15.34 -22.14
CA ALA A 415 -9.35 16.01 -20.89
C ALA A 415 -10.44 17.03 -20.50
N CYS A 416 -10.85 17.87 -21.44
CA CYS A 416 -11.86 18.88 -21.22
C CYS A 416 -13.23 18.26 -20.86
N GLN A 417 -13.66 17.23 -21.59
CA GLN A 417 -14.89 16.51 -21.28
C GLN A 417 -14.84 15.91 -19.87
N TRP A 418 -13.70 15.32 -19.47
CA TRP A 418 -13.53 14.78 -18.13
C TRP A 418 -13.61 15.87 -17.06
N VAL A 419 -12.93 17.02 -17.25
CA VAL A 419 -12.99 18.16 -16.33
C VAL A 419 -14.43 18.67 -16.19
N GLN A 420 -15.17 18.81 -17.29
CA GLN A 420 -16.55 19.26 -17.24
C GLN A 420 -17.48 18.29 -16.50
N THR A 421 -17.25 16.98 -16.64
CA THR A 421 -18.13 15.94 -16.10
C THR A 421 -17.81 15.59 -14.63
N ASN A 422 -16.55 15.75 -14.21
CA ASN A 422 -16.06 15.28 -12.89
C ASN A 422 -15.70 16.42 -11.93
N MET A 423 -16.46 17.51 -11.97
CA MET A 423 -16.24 18.69 -11.12
C MET A 423 -16.19 18.34 -9.63
N ASP A 424 -17.07 17.45 -9.17
CA ASP A 424 -17.10 17.07 -7.76
C ASP A 424 -15.82 16.41 -7.27
N THR A 425 -15.09 15.76 -8.19
CA THR A 425 -13.80 15.13 -7.93
C THR A 425 -12.70 16.17 -7.87
N TRP A 426 -12.51 17.02 -8.89
CA TRP A 426 -11.34 17.90 -8.89
C TRP A 426 -11.54 19.21 -8.13
N LYS A 427 -12.77 19.62 -7.79
CA LYS A 427 -13.02 20.90 -7.09
C LYS A 427 -12.26 21.00 -5.77
N HIS A 428 -12.06 19.86 -5.08
CA HIS A 428 -11.35 19.81 -3.80
C HIS A 428 -9.83 19.67 -3.97
N TRP A 429 -9.33 19.57 -5.21
CA TRP A 429 -7.90 19.65 -5.53
C TRP A 429 -7.43 21.09 -5.68
N ILE A 430 -8.37 22.01 -5.91
CA ILE A 430 -8.07 23.43 -6.07
C ILE A 430 -7.87 24.06 -4.68
N PRO A 431 -6.70 24.66 -4.42
CA PRO A 431 -6.47 25.37 -3.16
C PRO A 431 -7.36 26.62 -3.05
N ALA A 432 -7.54 27.12 -1.85
CA ALA A 432 -8.20 28.38 -1.58
C ALA A 432 -7.45 29.54 -2.25
N ILE A 433 -8.11 30.18 -3.22
CA ILE A 433 -7.65 31.41 -3.87
C ILE A 433 -8.46 32.55 -3.27
N CYS A 434 -7.82 33.37 -2.44
CA CYS A 434 -8.55 34.28 -1.57
C CYS A 434 -8.83 35.64 -2.22
N PRO A 435 -9.99 36.26 -1.96
CA PRO A 435 -10.23 37.62 -2.44
C PRO A 435 -9.30 38.63 -1.76
N PRO A 436 -9.15 39.84 -2.32
CA PRO A 436 -8.39 40.91 -1.67
C PRO A 436 -8.85 41.16 -0.22
N GLY A 437 -7.90 41.32 0.70
CA GLY A 437 -8.13 41.45 2.14
C GLY A 437 -8.24 40.11 2.89
N MET A 438 -8.14 38.98 2.20
CA MET A 438 -8.09 37.65 2.79
C MET A 438 -6.78 36.94 2.41
N LEU A 439 -6.32 36.02 3.26
CA LEU A 439 -5.12 35.21 3.09
C LEU A 439 -5.51 33.72 3.18
N ALA A 440 -4.93 32.90 2.31
CA ALA A 440 -5.08 31.44 2.42
C ALA A 440 -4.43 30.95 3.72
N ASP A 441 -5.11 30.09 4.45
CA ASP A 441 -4.53 29.47 5.65
C ASP A 441 -3.33 28.57 5.29
N PRO A 442 -2.50 28.14 6.25
CA PRO A 442 -1.34 27.29 5.97
C PRO A 442 -1.67 25.96 5.26
N THR A 443 -2.91 25.47 5.38
CA THR A 443 -3.36 24.27 4.67
C THR A 443 -3.88 24.54 3.26
N LEU A 444 -3.95 25.82 2.85
CA LEU A 444 -4.50 26.30 1.59
C LEU A 444 -5.94 25.81 1.33
N SER A 445 -6.70 25.54 2.38
CA SER A 445 -8.06 24.99 2.28
C SER A 445 -9.13 26.06 2.53
N PHE A 446 -8.80 27.14 3.25
CA PHE A 446 -9.73 28.19 3.62
C PHE A 446 -9.10 29.58 3.52
N CYS A 447 -9.95 30.59 3.37
CA CYS A 447 -9.54 31.99 3.41
C CYS A 447 -9.79 32.58 4.80
N SER A 448 -8.76 33.17 5.38
CA SER A 448 -8.79 33.89 6.65
C SER A 448 -8.63 35.40 6.41
N PRO A 449 -9.16 36.28 7.28
CA PRO A 449 -8.89 37.71 7.17
C PRO A 449 -7.39 38.01 7.22
N CYS A 450 -6.92 38.91 6.36
CA CYS A 450 -5.53 39.37 6.41
C CYS A 450 -5.21 39.90 7.83
N PRO A 451 -4.12 39.47 8.47
CA PRO A 451 -3.81 39.89 9.83
C PRO A 451 -3.56 41.40 9.89
N ALA A 452 -3.96 42.03 10.99
CA ALA A 452 -3.68 43.44 11.23
C ALA A 452 -2.16 43.70 11.18
N GLY A 453 -1.77 44.83 10.59
CA GLY A 453 -0.38 45.17 10.32
C GLY A 453 0.11 44.71 8.95
N SER A 454 -0.68 43.91 8.24
CA SER A 454 -0.39 43.47 6.87
C SER A 454 -1.58 43.77 5.96
N PHE A 455 -1.31 43.83 4.67
CA PHE A 455 -2.35 43.83 3.64
C PHE A 455 -2.16 42.62 2.71
N CYS A 456 -3.27 42.16 2.15
CA CYS A 456 -3.32 41.00 1.29
C CYS A 456 -4.02 41.41 0.00
N VAL A 457 -3.29 41.45 -1.13
CA VAL A 457 -3.89 41.80 -2.42
C VAL A 457 -4.90 40.75 -2.92
N GLY A 458 -4.92 39.57 -2.30
CA GLY A 458 -5.71 38.41 -2.70
C GLY A 458 -4.93 37.49 -3.63
N GLY A 459 -5.62 36.51 -4.21
CA GLY A 459 -5.04 35.48 -5.07
C GLY A 459 -4.26 34.45 -4.27
N THR A 460 -3.02 34.22 -4.69
CA THR A 460 -2.06 33.29 -4.07
C THR A 460 -0.94 33.99 -3.32
N GLU A 461 -0.93 35.34 -3.29
CA GLU A 461 0.13 36.08 -2.63
C GLU A 461 0.00 36.01 -1.10
N GLY A 462 1.15 35.85 -0.43
CA GLY A 462 1.23 35.95 1.02
C GLY A 462 0.92 37.36 1.53
N SER A 463 0.70 37.49 2.84
CA SER A 463 0.49 38.80 3.47
C SER A 463 1.75 39.65 3.36
N GLN A 464 1.61 40.90 2.91
CA GLN A 464 2.70 41.86 2.87
C GLN A 464 2.59 42.81 4.06
N LEU A 465 3.71 43.08 4.75
CA LEU A 465 3.73 44.04 5.85
C LEU A 465 3.28 45.41 5.33
N CYS A 466 2.50 46.13 6.15
CA CYS A 466 2.10 47.49 5.81
C CYS A 466 3.35 48.38 5.67
N PRO A 467 3.56 49.05 4.52
CA PRO A 467 4.73 49.88 4.31
C PRO A 467 4.72 51.11 5.23
N ILE A 468 5.88 51.76 5.34
CA ILE A 468 6.03 53.05 6.04
C ILE A 468 5.04 54.06 5.43
N ASP A 469 4.58 55.02 6.25
CA ASP A 469 3.57 56.03 5.93
C ASP A 469 2.14 55.48 5.76
N SER A 470 1.91 54.21 6.12
CA SER A 470 0.61 53.55 6.01
C SER A 470 0.31 52.67 7.22
N PHE A 471 -0.98 52.45 7.47
CA PHE A 471 -1.47 51.48 8.43
C PHE A 471 -2.44 50.50 7.75
N CYS A 472 -2.55 49.29 8.30
CA CYS A 472 -3.33 48.21 7.72
C CYS A 472 -4.14 47.52 8.82
N PRO A 473 -5.42 47.88 9.03
CA PRO A 473 -6.29 47.11 9.91
C PRO A 473 -6.48 45.67 9.39
N ALA A 474 -7.04 44.80 10.25
CA ALA A 474 -7.40 43.45 9.81
C ALA A 474 -8.31 43.53 8.57
N LYS A 475 -8.12 42.58 7.63
CA LYS A 475 -8.83 42.52 6.34
C LYS A 475 -8.44 43.62 5.32
N SER A 476 -7.33 44.33 5.50
CA SER A 476 -6.84 45.28 4.51
C SER A 476 -6.43 44.62 3.19
N SER A 477 -7.00 45.09 2.08
CA SER A 477 -6.62 44.69 0.72
C SER A 477 -5.49 45.54 0.12
N SER A 478 -5.25 46.71 0.70
CA SER A 478 -4.21 47.66 0.31
C SER A 478 -3.79 48.51 1.52
N PRO A 479 -2.56 49.05 1.53
CA PRO A 479 -2.14 49.98 2.57
C PRO A 479 -3.01 51.24 2.63
N ILE A 480 -3.37 51.69 3.83
CA ILE A 480 -4.10 52.94 4.03
C ILE A 480 -3.08 54.01 4.43
N LYS A 481 -2.89 55.02 3.57
CA LYS A 481 -1.93 56.11 3.85
C LYS A 481 -2.37 56.95 5.05
N CYS A 482 -1.40 57.36 5.86
CA CYS A 482 -1.61 58.30 6.97
C CYS A 482 -2.12 59.65 6.46
N ARG A 483 -3.09 60.24 7.17
CA ARG A 483 -3.70 61.53 6.79
C ARG A 483 -2.81 62.71 7.24
N GLY A 484 -2.48 63.64 6.35
CA GLY A 484 -2.04 65.00 6.72
C GLY A 484 -0.57 65.19 7.13
N GLY A 485 0.41 64.61 6.43
CA GLY A 485 1.84 64.77 6.75
C GLY A 485 2.29 63.98 7.99
N TYR A 486 1.41 63.11 8.50
CA TYR A 486 1.74 62.10 9.50
C TYR A 486 2.40 60.93 8.80
N VAL A 487 3.40 60.34 9.46
CA VAL A 487 4.12 59.16 8.99
C VAL A 487 4.06 58.09 10.08
N THR A 488 4.20 56.83 9.70
CA THR A 488 4.45 55.78 10.68
C THR A 488 5.94 55.68 10.95
N ASP A 489 6.33 55.30 12.16
CA ASP A 489 7.76 55.15 12.54
C ASP A 489 8.38 53.82 12.06
N GLY A 490 7.60 52.98 11.37
CA GLY A 490 8.01 51.67 10.88
C GLY A 490 7.00 51.01 9.94
N GLN A 491 7.27 49.76 9.57
CA GLN A 491 6.34 48.89 8.86
C GLN A 491 5.43 48.16 9.86
N GLY A 492 4.30 47.63 9.39
CA GLY A 492 3.47 46.72 10.20
C GLY A 492 2.41 47.38 11.09
N HIS A 493 2.15 48.67 10.92
CA HIS A 493 1.19 49.41 11.75
C HIS A 493 -0.27 49.03 11.45
N THR A 494 -1.10 49.05 12.49
CA THR A 494 -2.41 48.36 12.46
C THR A 494 -3.59 49.32 12.44
N GLN A 495 -3.41 50.55 12.91
CA GLN A 495 -4.50 51.51 13.14
C GLN A 495 -4.06 52.95 12.83
N GLU A 496 -5.02 53.82 12.50
CA GLU A 496 -4.73 55.22 12.11
C GLU A 496 -4.03 56.02 13.22
N SER A 497 -4.28 55.69 14.49
CA SER A 497 -3.63 56.33 15.64
C SER A 497 -2.12 56.09 15.71
N ASP A 498 -1.60 55.12 14.95
CA ASP A 498 -0.17 54.86 14.85
C ASP A 498 0.53 55.87 13.91
N CYS A 499 -0.24 56.59 13.10
CA CYS A 499 0.25 57.73 12.33
C CYS A 499 0.55 58.89 13.28
N THR A 500 1.81 59.33 13.34
CA THR A 500 2.23 60.46 14.18
C THR A 500 2.81 61.59 13.33
N VAL A 501 2.56 62.85 13.72
CA VAL A 501 3.34 63.98 13.17
C VAL A 501 4.75 63.80 13.68
N CYS A 502 5.79 63.97 12.84
CA CYS A 502 7.17 64.05 13.33
C CYS A 502 7.27 65.22 14.34
N SER A 503 7.08 64.89 15.62
CA SER A 503 6.86 65.85 16.70
C SER A 503 8.18 66.05 17.44
N GLY A 504 8.65 67.30 17.47
CA GLY A 504 9.63 67.80 18.44
C GLY A 504 11.00 67.10 18.45
N GLY A 505 11.94 67.56 17.63
CA GLY A 505 13.37 67.26 17.80
C GLY A 505 13.98 66.22 16.84
N LYS A 506 13.24 65.78 15.81
CA LYS A 506 13.73 64.85 14.77
C LYS A 506 13.86 65.58 13.43
N VAL A 507 14.93 65.33 12.67
CA VAL A 507 15.24 66.03 11.40
C VAL A 507 15.18 65.02 10.24
N ASP A 508 14.56 65.43 9.13
CA ASP A 508 14.43 64.63 7.90
C ASP A 508 15.77 64.53 7.17
N LEU A 509 16.30 63.32 7.03
CA LEU A 509 17.47 63.00 6.23
C LEU A 509 17.17 61.72 5.42
N ASN A 510 17.10 61.86 4.09
CA ASN A 510 16.85 60.80 3.11
C ASN A 510 15.54 60.01 3.30
N GLY A 511 14.44 60.69 3.63
CA GLY A 511 13.10 60.08 3.60
C GLY A 511 12.77 59.20 4.80
N GLY A 512 13.40 59.46 5.95
CA GLY A 512 13.03 58.91 7.25
C GLY A 512 13.17 59.98 8.34
N CYS A 513 12.31 59.95 9.36
CA CYS A 513 12.41 60.86 10.51
C CYS A 513 13.45 60.36 11.52
N TRP A 514 14.62 61.01 11.58
CA TRP A 514 15.72 60.62 12.48
C TRP A 514 15.71 61.41 13.78
N SER A 515 15.74 60.70 14.91
CA SER A 515 15.90 61.27 16.26
C SER A 515 17.34 61.70 16.54
N LEU A 516 17.53 62.76 17.31
CA LEU A 516 18.84 63.27 17.76
C LEU A 516 19.62 62.26 18.66
N ASP A 517 19.16 61.01 18.82
CA ASP A 517 19.72 59.95 19.67
C ASP A 517 20.95 59.24 19.08
N VAL A 518 21.40 59.65 17.89
CA VAL A 518 22.81 59.49 17.49
C VAL A 518 23.73 60.20 18.52
N VAL A 519 23.20 61.12 19.34
CA VAL A 519 23.87 61.74 20.50
C VAL A 519 23.84 60.85 21.77
N LEU A 520 23.06 59.77 21.84
CA LEU A 520 22.89 59.00 23.07
C LEU A 520 23.28 57.51 22.94
N VAL A 521 24.41 57.29 22.28
CA VAL A 521 25.43 56.30 22.70
C VAL A 521 25.73 56.39 24.22
N VAL A 522 25.41 57.53 24.84
CA VAL A 522 25.43 57.80 26.30
C VAL A 522 24.27 57.15 27.09
N ILE A 523 23.18 56.69 26.45
CA ILE A 523 22.03 55.97 27.08
C ILE A 523 22.08 54.46 26.80
N LEU A 524 22.65 54.04 25.68
CA LEU A 524 22.63 52.64 25.25
C LEU A 524 23.49 51.73 26.13
N VAL A 525 24.58 52.21 26.74
CA VAL A 525 25.45 51.40 27.61
C VAL A 525 24.76 51.01 28.95
N PRO A 526 24.09 51.93 29.69
CA PRO A 526 23.29 51.58 30.86
C PRO A 526 22.09 50.66 30.57
N ILE A 527 21.39 50.86 29.45
CA ILE A 527 20.26 50.01 29.04
C ILE A 527 20.74 48.61 28.63
N PHE A 528 21.91 48.48 28.00
CA PHE A 528 22.48 47.17 27.67
C PHE A 528 22.85 46.39 28.93
N VAL A 529 23.37 47.05 29.97
CA VAL A 529 23.64 46.41 31.28
C VAL A 529 22.33 46.02 31.99
N LEU A 530 21.30 46.86 31.94
CA LEU A 530 19.97 46.54 32.50
C LEU A 530 19.29 45.40 31.73
N LEU A 531 19.39 45.37 30.40
CA LEU A 531 18.87 44.28 29.56
C LEU A 531 19.67 42.98 29.70
N LEU A 532 20.97 43.06 30.01
CA LEU A 532 21.77 41.89 30.38
C LEU A 532 21.39 41.35 31.76
N LEU A 533 21.10 42.22 32.75
CA LEU A 533 20.63 41.84 34.08
C LEU A 533 19.19 41.32 34.07
N VAL A 534 18.28 41.97 33.34
CA VAL A 534 16.92 41.48 33.10
C VAL A 534 17.01 40.19 32.28
N GLY A 535 17.82 40.09 31.23
CA GLY A 535 18.03 38.84 30.49
C GLY A 535 18.60 37.69 31.33
N GLN A 536 19.46 37.97 32.32
CA GLN A 536 19.94 36.99 33.30
C GLN A 536 18.83 36.57 34.28
N LEU A 537 18.04 37.54 34.78
CA LEU A 537 16.88 37.29 35.64
C LEU A 537 15.76 36.55 34.91
N THR A 538 15.41 36.90 33.68
CA THR A 538 14.43 36.21 32.84
C THR A 538 14.94 34.82 32.45
N ARG A 539 16.25 34.63 32.19
CA ARG A 539 16.85 33.28 32.01
C ARG A 539 16.81 32.45 33.29
N PHE A 540 16.94 33.08 34.45
CA PHE A 540 16.82 32.41 35.75
C PHE A 540 15.36 32.04 36.06
N PHE A 541 14.40 32.94 35.84
CA PHE A 541 12.97 32.69 36.02
C PHE A 541 12.40 31.73 34.98
N THR A 542 12.81 31.78 33.72
CA THR A 542 12.41 30.79 32.70
C THR A 542 13.03 29.41 32.96
N ARG A 543 14.27 29.33 33.48
CA ARG A 543 14.83 28.06 33.98
C ARG A 543 14.10 27.53 35.21
N SER A 544 13.69 28.41 36.14
CA SER A 544 12.99 28.02 37.36
C SER A 544 11.53 27.64 37.12
N SER A 545 10.86 28.26 36.13
CA SER A 545 9.45 28.08 35.80
C SER A 545 9.18 26.98 34.77
N SER A 546 10.20 26.26 34.33
CA SER A 546 9.99 25.08 33.46
C SER A 546 9.04 24.12 34.16
N SER A 547 7.96 23.76 33.45
CA SER A 547 6.93 22.89 33.97
C SER A 547 7.58 21.56 34.39
N ALA A 548 6.97 20.85 35.36
CA ALA A 548 7.47 19.53 35.75
C ALA A 548 7.57 18.57 34.54
N GLU A 549 6.72 18.78 33.52
CA GLU A 549 6.74 18.06 32.26
C GLU A 549 7.93 18.40 31.37
N GLU A 550 8.28 19.67 31.19
CA GLU A 550 9.49 20.07 30.45
C GLU A 550 10.77 19.50 31.11
N LYS A 551 10.82 19.46 32.44
CA LYS A 551 11.94 18.84 33.17
C LYS A 551 12.01 17.34 32.91
N LYS A 552 10.87 16.65 32.86
CA LYS A 552 10.80 15.22 32.49
C LYS A 552 11.22 15.01 31.04
N LEU A 553 10.74 15.84 30.11
CA LEU A 553 11.09 15.78 28.69
C LEU A 553 12.60 16.01 28.47
N ALA A 554 13.18 17.04 29.09
CA ALA A 554 14.62 17.32 29.00
C ALA A 554 15.46 16.17 29.59
N LYS A 555 15.02 15.57 30.70
CA LYS A 555 15.66 14.37 31.27
C LYS A 555 15.59 13.19 30.30
N MET A 556 14.45 13.00 29.63
CA MET A 556 14.27 11.94 28.63
C MET A 556 15.13 12.17 27.38
N VAL A 557 15.16 13.39 26.83
CA VAL A 557 16.06 13.76 25.71
C VAL A 557 17.50 13.43 26.05
N LYS A 558 17.96 13.79 27.26
CA LYS A 558 19.32 13.48 27.72
C LYS A 558 19.56 11.96 27.80
N SER A 559 18.60 11.21 28.34
CA SER A 559 18.67 9.75 28.44
C SER A 559 18.71 9.08 27.07
N LEU A 560 17.85 9.52 26.15
CA LEU A 560 17.74 8.98 24.81
C LEU A 560 19.00 9.24 23.99
N ARG A 561 19.57 10.46 24.08
CA ARG A 561 20.85 10.79 23.43
C ARG A 561 21.99 9.90 23.92
N ALA A 562 22.05 9.62 25.22
CA ALA A 562 23.05 8.73 25.77
C ALA A 562 22.86 7.29 25.28
N ARG A 563 21.61 6.80 25.23
CA ARG A 563 21.27 5.45 24.76
C ARG A 563 21.60 5.24 23.28
N LEU A 564 21.29 6.22 22.45
CA LEU A 564 21.44 6.13 21.00
C LEU A 564 22.81 6.56 20.50
N HIS A 565 23.76 6.85 21.39
CA HIS A 565 25.09 7.35 20.99
C HIS A 565 24.98 8.61 20.11
N ILE A 566 24.10 9.53 20.52
CA ILE A 566 23.86 10.84 19.89
C ILE A 566 24.50 11.90 20.77
N THR A 567 25.82 11.77 20.95
CA THR A 567 26.62 12.74 21.72
C THR A 567 27.39 13.67 20.79
N ARG A 568 27.74 14.83 21.34
CA ARG A 568 28.60 15.81 20.65
C ARG A 568 29.97 15.23 20.28
N LYS A 569 30.47 14.26 21.06
CA LYS A 569 31.74 13.57 20.79
C LYS A 569 31.65 12.63 19.58
N GLU A 570 30.47 12.09 19.31
CA GLU A 570 30.18 11.20 18.19
C GLU A 570 29.76 11.96 16.93
N GLY A 571 29.85 13.30 16.95
CA GLY A 571 29.54 14.16 15.81
C GLY A 571 28.08 14.61 15.72
N PHE A 572 27.24 14.33 16.72
CA PHE A 572 25.83 14.70 16.71
C PHE A 572 25.56 15.96 17.54
N LEU A 573 24.91 16.94 16.93
CA LEU A 573 24.53 18.20 17.56
C LEU A 573 23.04 18.45 17.36
N LEU A 574 22.37 18.97 18.38
CA LEU A 574 21.05 19.56 18.15
C LEU A 574 21.22 20.91 17.44
N ASN A 575 20.27 21.30 16.60
CA ASN A 575 20.32 22.61 15.91
C ASN A 575 20.38 23.83 16.85
N THR A 576 19.94 23.68 18.11
CA THR A 576 20.07 24.71 19.16
C THR A 576 21.43 24.71 19.88
N GLU A 577 22.25 23.67 19.70
CA GLU A 577 23.56 23.56 20.32
C GLU A 577 24.64 24.24 19.45
N LYS A 578 25.54 24.98 20.08
CA LYS A 578 26.68 25.57 19.37
C LYS A 578 27.68 24.47 19.03
N ALA A 579 28.12 24.39 17.77
CA ALA A 579 29.24 23.54 17.40
C ALA A 579 30.52 23.95 18.15
N ASP A 580 31.38 22.98 18.48
CA ASP A 580 32.71 23.32 19.02
C ASP A 580 33.50 24.05 17.94
N MET A 581 34.30 25.04 18.36
CA MET A 581 35.08 25.87 17.44
C MET A 581 36.04 25.06 16.55
N TRP A 582 36.38 23.84 17.01
CA TRP A 582 37.32 22.92 16.38
C TRP A 582 36.66 21.68 15.76
N ALA A 583 35.33 21.57 15.78
CA ALA A 583 34.63 20.44 15.20
C ALA A 583 34.59 20.58 13.66
N ASP A 584 34.96 19.50 12.97
CA ASP A 584 34.87 19.39 11.52
C ASP A 584 33.39 19.45 11.09
N ARG A 585 32.99 20.57 10.49
CA ARG A 585 31.59 20.83 10.12
C ARG A 585 31.04 19.82 9.12
N GLU A 586 31.89 19.18 8.34
CA GLU A 586 31.48 18.19 7.35
C GLU A 586 31.10 16.84 7.99
N LYS A 587 31.59 16.58 9.22
CA LYS A 587 31.30 15.36 9.99
C LYS A 587 30.19 15.54 11.03
N LEU A 588 29.64 16.76 11.15
CA LEU A 588 28.60 17.06 12.12
C LEU A 588 27.22 16.74 11.54
N VAL A 589 26.46 15.94 12.28
CA VAL A 589 25.05 15.65 12.00
C VAL A 589 24.21 16.55 12.87
N LEU A 590 23.45 17.44 12.24
CA LEU A 590 22.49 18.31 12.92
C LEU A 590 21.14 17.60 13.01
N ILE A 591 20.69 17.35 14.24
CA ILE A 591 19.36 16.85 14.53
C ILE A 591 18.50 18.02 15.00
N ASP A 592 17.31 18.17 14.42
CA ASP A 592 16.37 19.19 14.87
C ASP A 592 15.91 18.91 16.32
N LYS A 593 15.86 19.96 17.15
CA LYS A 593 15.45 19.85 18.55
C LYS A 593 14.02 19.29 18.70
N GLN A 594 13.09 19.70 17.85
CA GLN A 594 11.70 19.21 17.88
C GLN A 594 11.64 17.73 17.49
N SER A 595 12.44 17.30 16.50
CA SER A 595 12.57 15.89 16.13
C SER A 595 13.09 15.02 17.29
N MET A 596 14.13 15.47 17.99
CA MET A 596 14.63 14.80 19.21
C MET A 596 13.61 14.83 20.37
N GLU A 597 12.89 15.93 20.55
CA GLU A 597 11.81 16.02 21.54
C GLU A 597 10.63 15.09 21.21
N SER A 598 10.30 14.92 19.92
CA SER A 598 9.28 13.95 19.50
C SER A 598 9.69 12.52 19.83
N ALA A 599 10.94 12.15 19.58
CA ALA A 599 11.48 10.84 19.99
C ALA A 599 11.45 10.65 21.51
N ALA A 600 11.73 11.70 22.28
CA ALA A 600 11.58 11.66 23.74
C ALA A 600 10.12 11.56 24.21
N ARG A 601 9.17 12.22 23.52
CA ARG A 601 7.73 12.08 23.79
C ARG A 601 7.22 10.68 23.47
N LEU A 602 7.72 10.05 22.40
CA LEU A 602 7.47 8.65 22.08
C LEU A 602 7.97 7.74 23.21
N ALA A 603 9.19 7.96 23.69
CA ALA A 603 9.76 7.22 24.82
C ALA A 603 8.95 7.37 26.11
N MET A 604 8.26 8.51 26.28
CA MET A 604 7.36 8.79 27.39
C MET A 604 5.91 8.31 27.14
N MET A 605 5.63 7.69 25.99
CA MET A 605 4.31 7.21 25.58
C MET A 605 3.22 8.30 25.63
N LYS A 606 3.60 9.53 25.31
CA LYS A 606 2.68 10.68 25.31
C LYS A 606 1.80 10.65 24.06
N ARG A 607 0.50 10.84 24.22
CA ARG A 607 -0.47 10.90 23.10
C ARG A 607 -0.17 12.03 22.11
N GLU A 608 0.41 13.14 22.59
CA GLU A 608 0.84 14.32 21.81
C GLU A 608 2.16 14.10 21.03
N PHE A 609 2.45 12.84 20.70
CA PHE A 609 3.57 12.47 19.85
C PHE A 609 3.29 12.90 18.40
N ASP A 610 4.27 13.57 17.77
CA ASP A 610 4.21 13.98 16.37
C ASP A 610 5.03 13.03 15.51
N GLU A 611 4.32 12.24 14.72
CA GLU A 611 4.86 11.22 13.81
C GLU A 611 5.84 11.84 12.80
N THR A 612 5.54 13.03 12.27
CA THR A 612 6.36 13.68 11.23
C THR A 612 7.72 14.12 11.74
N PHE A 613 7.77 14.69 12.96
CA PHE A 613 9.03 15.07 13.61
C PHE A 613 9.86 13.84 13.99
N PHE A 614 9.21 12.74 14.35
CA PHE A 614 9.92 11.49 14.62
C PHE A 614 10.49 10.85 13.36
N ASP A 615 9.75 10.85 12.26
CA ASP A 615 10.25 10.36 10.98
C ASP A 615 11.45 11.20 10.51
N SER A 616 11.41 12.52 10.73
CA SER A 616 12.57 13.40 10.54
C SER A 616 13.77 13.01 11.41
N PHE A 617 13.53 12.58 12.66
CA PHE A 617 14.57 12.07 13.55
C PHE A 617 15.18 10.76 13.04
N CYS A 618 14.35 9.79 12.66
CA CYS A 618 14.78 8.51 12.07
C CYS A 618 15.59 8.74 10.79
N TYR A 619 15.08 9.59 9.90
CA TYR A 619 15.75 9.97 8.66
C TYR A 619 17.13 10.61 8.90
N SER A 620 17.25 11.45 9.93
CA SER A 620 18.52 12.08 10.30
C SER A 620 19.58 11.05 10.73
N LEU A 621 19.16 9.91 11.29
CA LEU A 621 20.06 8.82 11.69
C LEU A 621 20.33 7.83 10.54
N ALA A 622 19.37 7.61 9.64
CA ALA A 622 19.51 6.71 8.49
C ALA A 622 20.38 7.28 7.35
N ARG A 623 20.27 8.59 7.06
CA ARG A 623 20.90 9.28 5.92
C ARG A 623 22.44 9.19 5.84
N ILE A 624 23.11 8.79 6.91
CA ILE A 624 24.58 8.85 7.00
C ILE A 624 25.25 7.58 6.46
N GLN A 625 24.48 6.53 6.19
CA GLN A 625 25.00 5.25 5.70
C GLN A 625 25.47 5.31 4.22
N ASP A 626 25.02 6.31 3.47
CA ASP A 626 25.06 6.31 2.00
C ASP A 626 26.26 7.05 1.37
N LYS A 627 27.05 7.78 2.17
CA LYS A 627 28.09 8.69 1.64
C LYS A 627 29.55 8.21 1.73
N ASP A 628 29.86 7.21 2.57
CA ASP A 628 31.21 6.65 2.63
C ASP A 628 31.18 5.22 3.22
N SER A 629 31.75 4.26 2.49
CA SER A 629 31.82 2.84 2.85
C SER A 629 32.68 2.50 4.08
N THR A 630 33.10 3.51 4.88
CA THR A 630 34.05 3.34 5.98
C THR A 630 33.55 3.72 7.38
N SER A 631 32.32 4.24 7.56
CA SER A 631 31.85 4.56 8.91
C SER A 631 31.00 3.44 9.53
N HIS A 632 31.67 2.45 10.09
CA HIS A 632 31.08 1.45 11.00
C HIS A 632 30.29 2.09 12.16
N LEU A 633 30.63 3.33 12.55
CA LEU A 633 29.95 4.08 13.61
C LEU A 633 28.47 4.35 13.27
N PHE A 634 28.13 4.79 12.06
CA PHE A 634 26.74 5.17 11.73
C PHE A 634 25.77 3.99 11.66
N SER A 635 26.26 2.83 11.23
CA SER A 635 25.51 1.58 11.35
C SER A 635 25.16 1.28 12.81
N ILE A 636 26.03 1.61 13.78
CA ILE A 636 25.76 1.40 15.21
C ILE A 636 24.61 2.30 15.70
N GLN A 637 24.56 3.60 15.36
CA GLN A 637 23.46 4.46 15.82
C GLN A 637 22.12 4.07 15.22
N TYR A 638 22.07 3.78 13.92
CA TYR A 638 20.84 3.32 13.27
C TYR A 638 20.37 1.98 13.85
N MET A 639 21.29 1.02 14.03
CA MET A 639 20.96 -0.25 14.70
C MET A 639 20.52 -0.04 16.15
N SER A 640 21.11 0.93 16.86
CA SER A 640 20.69 1.30 18.22
C SER A 640 19.28 1.90 18.24
N LEU A 641 18.93 2.71 17.23
CA LEU A 641 17.57 3.22 17.03
C LEU A 641 16.58 2.08 16.78
N CYS A 642 16.88 1.19 15.83
CA CYS A 642 16.05 0.01 15.53
C CYS A 642 15.85 -0.87 16.75
N ASN A 643 16.92 -1.16 17.51
CA ASN A 643 16.83 -1.92 18.76
C ASN A 643 15.99 -1.19 19.80
N TRP A 644 16.17 0.12 19.96
CA TRP A 644 15.35 0.92 20.88
C TRP A 644 13.86 0.92 20.51
N ILE A 645 13.52 1.00 19.22
CA ILE A 645 12.14 0.88 18.75
C ILE A 645 11.57 -0.51 19.07
N LEU A 646 12.35 -1.58 18.86
CA LEU A 646 11.93 -2.93 19.23
C LEU A 646 11.75 -3.10 20.74
N GLU A 647 12.61 -2.49 21.56
CA GLU A 647 12.46 -2.48 23.02
C GLU A 647 11.22 -1.71 23.46
N LEU A 648 10.89 -0.59 22.81
CA LEU A 648 9.63 0.12 23.04
C LEU A 648 8.42 -0.74 22.65
N CYS A 649 8.46 -1.36 21.47
CA CYS A 649 7.43 -2.32 21.06
C CYS A 649 7.29 -3.45 22.09
N GLN A 650 8.40 -4.00 22.59
CA GLN A 650 8.38 -5.01 23.63
C GLN A 650 7.67 -4.50 24.87
N GLN A 651 8.00 -3.32 25.39
CA GLN A 651 7.38 -2.78 26.60
C GLN A 651 5.89 -2.46 26.43
N LEU A 652 5.49 -2.02 25.23
CA LEU A 652 4.09 -1.76 24.89
C LEU A 652 3.28 -3.05 24.77
N LEU A 653 3.91 -4.10 24.22
CA LEU A 653 3.27 -5.38 23.93
C LEU A 653 3.37 -6.37 25.09
N GLU A 654 4.40 -6.32 25.93
CA GLU A 654 4.67 -7.30 26.99
C GLU A 654 3.68 -7.12 28.15
N TYR A 655 3.11 -8.24 28.58
CA TYR A 655 2.18 -8.26 29.70
C TYR A 655 2.95 -8.04 31.00
N ASN A 656 2.60 -6.99 31.74
CA ASN A 656 3.04 -6.92 33.13
C ASN A 656 2.19 -7.93 33.92
N LEU A 657 2.64 -9.17 33.89
CA LEU A 657 2.23 -10.12 34.91
C LEU A 657 2.79 -9.58 36.21
N ASP A 658 1.91 -9.09 37.07
CA ASP A 658 2.24 -8.67 38.42
C ASP A 658 2.68 -9.92 39.20
N PHE A 659 3.90 -10.38 38.94
CA PHE A 659 4.52 -11.59 39.49
C PHE A 659 4.94 -11.43 40.95
N SER A 660 4.51 -10.34 41.61
CA SER A 660 4.88 -10.00 42.97
C SER A 660 4.44 -11.04 44.01
N SER A 661 3.55 -11.98 43.66
CA SER A 661 3.05 -13.00 44.60
C SER A 661 3.71 -14.38 44.51
N PRO A 662 3.95 -15.03 43.34
CA PRO A 662 4.48 -16.41 43.31
C PRO A 662 6.02 -16.50 43.23
N LEU A 663 6.69 -15.52 42.59
CA LEU A 663 8.15 -15.57 42.39
C LEU A 663 8.94 -15.14 43.65
N LYS A 664 8.30 -14.49 44.62
CA LYS A 664 8.90 -14.21 45.94
C LYS A 664 9.22 -15.49 46.71
N GLU A 665 8.50 -16.59 46.46
CA GLU A 665 8.81 -17.89 47.06
C GLU A 665 9.94 -18.63 46.31
N MET A 666 10.03 -18.50 44.98
CA MET A 666 11.14 -19.10 44.20
C MET A 666 12.46 -18.34 44.32
N SER A 667 12.44 -17.02 44.56
CA SER A 667 13.65 -16.21 44.75
C SER A 667 14.44 -16.54 46.02
N ASN A 668 13.83 -17.24 46.99
CA ASN A 668 14.55 -17.70 48.19
C ASN A 668 15.44 -18.92 47.93
N HIS A 669 15.43 -19.51 46.71
CA HIS A 669 16.16 -20.75 46.41
C HIS A 669 17.27 -20.64 45.35
N MET A 670 17.55 -19.47 44.76
CA MET A 670 18.63 -19.34 43.77
C MET A 670 19.71 -18.33 44.20
N SER A 671 20.71 -18.80 44.96
CA SER A 671 21.94 -18.06 45.23
C SER A 671 23.04 -18.43 44.22
N GLY A 672 23.11 -17.73 43.09
CA GLY A 672 24.24 -17.89 42.17
C GLY A 672 24.09 -17.04 40.92
N SER A 673 25.01 -16.10 40.72
CA SER A 673 25.08 -15.11 39.61
C SER A 673 24.25 -13.83 39.78
N GLN A 674 24.70 -12.92 40.64
CA GLN A 674 24.09 -11.60 40.84
C GLN A 674 24.57 -10.52 39.83
N HIS A 675 25.68 -10.72 39.12
CA HIS A 675 26.30 -9.61 38.37
C HIS A 675 25.63 -9.31 37.01
N ALA A 676 25.24 -10.34 36.24
CA ALA A 676 24.53 -10.15 34.96
C ALA A 676 23.06 -9.72 35.14
N LEU A 677 22.49 -9.98 36.33
CA LEU A 677 21.12 -9.62 36.65
C LEU A 677 21.00 -8.14 37.01
N VAL A 678 21.97 -7.59 37.74
CA VAL A 678 21.99 -6.17 38.17
C VAL A 678 22.13 -5.22 36.99
N GLU A 679 22.94 -5.57 35.97
CA GLU A 679 23.13 -4.71 34.79
C GLU A 679 21.90 -4.68 33.86
N ASN A 680 21.16 -5.79 33.79
CA ASN A 680 19.86 -5.84 33.10
C ASN A 680 18.73 -5.18 33.91
N LEU A 681 18.80 -5.23 35.25
CA LEU A 681 17.84 -4.54 36.13
C LEU A 681 17.94 -3.02 36.01
N ASP A 682 19.15 -2.47 35.96
CA ASP A 682 19.38 -1.03 35.89
C ASP A 682 18.93 -0.45 34.53
N ARG A 683 19.09 -1.23 33.44
CA ARG A 683 18.55 -0.91 32.10
C ARG A 683 17.02 -0.95 32.04
N ALA A 684 16.38 -1.86 32.75
CA ALA A 684 14.92 -1.99 32.77
C ALA A 684 14.24 -0.98 33.70
N GLN A 685 14.87 -0.61 34.82
CA GLN A 685 14.28 0.28 35.83
C GLN A 685 14.02 1.70 35.30
N HIS A 686 14.84 2.22 34.39
CA HIS A 686 14.74 3.62 33.99
C HIS A 686 13.56 3.96 33.07
N ILE A 687 13.07 3.01 32.26
CA ILE A 687 11.84 3.17 31.48
C ILE A 687 10.62 2.67 32.27
N SER A 688 10.77 1.62 33.07
CA SER A 688 9.69 1.07 33.90
C SER A 688 9.04 2.11 34.82
N VAL A 689 9.81 3.07 35.35
CA VAL A 689 9.31 4.17 36.19
C VAL A 689 8.32 5.11 35.48
N LEU A 690 8.30 5.16 34.14
CA LEU A 690 7.33 5.95 33.38
C LEU A 690 6.10 5.15 32.94
N LEU A 691 6.18 3.81 32.98
CA LEU A 691 5.08 2.91 32.62
C LEU A 691 4.09 2.68 33.76
N VAL A 692 4.42 3.13 34.98
CA VAL A 692 3.63 2.89 36.20
C VAL A 692 2.19 3.40 36.07
N ASP A 693 1.97 4.45 35.26
CA ASP A 693 0.66 5.08 35.16
C ASP A 693 -0.23 4.51 34.04
N MET A 694 0.32 3.73 33.10
CA MET A 694 -0.46 3.15 32.00
C MET A 694 -0.79 1.69 32.25
N ASN A 695 -2.09 1.37 32.21
CA ASN A 695 -2.50 -0.03 32.24
C ASN A 695 -2.11 -0.73 30.92
N GLN A 696 -2.16 -2.06 30.90
CA GLN A 696 -1.78 -2.83 29.72
C GLN A 696 -2.61 -2.49 28.47
N GLU A 697 -3.91 -2.25 28.64
CA GLU A 697 -4.80 -1.91 27.54
C GLU A 697 -4.41 -0.57 26.90
N GLU A 698 -4.06 0.42 27.72
CA GLU A 698 -3.58 1.72 27.25
C GLU A 698 -2.24 1.61 26.51
N ARG A 699 -1.33 0.77 26.99
CA ARG A 699 -0.05 0.49 26.31
C ARG A 699 -0.28 -0.16 24.95
N TYR A 700 -1.14 -1.17 24.89
CA TYR A 700 -1.48 -1.83 23.64
C TYR A 700 -2.19 -0.89 22.65
N ARG A 701 -3.12 -0.06 23.12
CA ARG A 701 -3.77 0.97 22.28
C ARG A 701 -2.79 2.02 21.78
N PHE A 702 -1.82 2.41 22.60
CA PHE A 702 -0.75 3.31 22.17
C PHE A 702 0.09 2.67 21.07
N PHE A 703 0.42 1.38 21.21
CA PHE A 703 1.07 0.61 20.15
C PHE A 703 0.24 0.65 18.87
N GLU A 704 -1.03 0.25 18.91
CA GLU A 704 -1.89 0.20 17.72
C GLU A 704 -2.04 1.55 17.01
N ASP A 705 -2.16 2.65 17.76
CA ASP A 705 -2.35 3.98 17.18
C ASP A 705 -1.06 4.57 16.62
N LYS A 706 0.06 4.47 17.36
CA LYS A 706 1.28 5.23 17.06
C LYS A 706 2.37 4.43 16.36
N MET A 707 2.62 3.18 16.80
CA MET A 707 3.80 2.45 16.33
C MET A 707 3.70 2.06 14.84
N PRO A 708 2.57 1.55 14.31
CA PRO A 708 2.45 1.22 12.89
C PRO A 708 2.59 2.39 11.92
N ARG A 709 2.49 3.64 12.38
CA ARG A 709 2.51 4.84 11.52
C ARG A 709 3.91 5.40 11.26
N LEU A 710 4.91 4.93 12.00
CA LEU A 710 6.30 5.39 11.85
C LEU A 710 6.83 4.99 10.47
N SER A 711 7.45 5.93 9.73
CA SER A 711 7.93 5.64 8.36
C SER A 711 9.01 4.56 8.32
N ILE A 712 9.76 4.40 9.42
CA ILE A 712 10.91 3.49 9.53
C ILE A 712 10.58 2.03 9.22
N TRP A 713 9.33 1.60 9.38
CA TRP A 713 8.91 0.24 9.01
C TRP A 713 8.94 0.00 7.50
N ASN A 714 8.72 1.05 6.72
CA ASN A 714 8.81 1.01 5.25
C ASN A 714 10.28 1.18 4.79
N ASP A 715 11.06 1.95 5.56
CA ASP A 715 12.47 2.20 5.25
C ASP A 715 13.36 0.97 5.54
N ASP A 716 13.03 0.16 6.55
CA ASP A 716 13.73 -1.10 6.89
C ASP A 716 12.78 -2.28 7.07
N VAL A 717 12.60 -3.05 5.99
CA VAL A 717 11.77 -4.27 5.96
C VAL A 717 12.24 -5.31 6.99
N THR A 718 13.53 -5.34 7.34
CA THR A 718 14.07 -6.28 8.33
C THR A 718 13.61 -5.95 9.74
N LEU A 719 13.30 -4.68 10.03
CA LEU A 719 12.81 -4.24 11.33
C LEU A 719 11.44 -4.87 11.65
N PHE A 720 10.56 -4.98 10.65
CA PHE A 720 9.27 -5.65 10.82
C PHE A 720 9.43 -7.16 11.05
N VAL A 721 10.37 -7.82 10.37
CA VAL A 721 10.70 -9.23 10.62
C VAL A 721 11.20 -9.41 12.07
N LYS A 722 12.07 -8.52 12.56
CA LYS A 722 12.53 -8.54 13.97
C LYS A 722 11.37 -8.33 14.95
N LEU A 723 10.42 -7.44 14.64
CA LEU A 723 9.22 -7.25 15.43
C LEU A 723 8.36 -8.54 15.47
N LYS A 724 8.19 -9.24 14.35
CA LYS A 724 7.46 -10.52 14.31
C LYS A 724 8.13 -11.58 15.18
N ASN A 725 9.47 -11.63 15.19
CA ASN A 725 10.22 -12.54 16.05
C ASN A 725 10.07 -12.20 17.54
N LEU A 726 10.13 -10.90 17.89
CA LEU A 726 9.85 -10.41 19.24
C LEU A 726 8.44 -10.78 19.69
N VAL A 727 7.45 -10.58 18.81
CA VAL A 727 6.04 -10.95 19.07
C VAL A 727 5.89 -12.45 19.29
N ALA A 728 6.60 -13.28 18.51
CA ALA A 728 6.62 -14.73 18.71
C ALA A 728 7.21 -15.11 20.09
N GLU A 729 8.28 -14.44 20.52
CA GLU A 729 8.85 -14.63 21.85
C GLU A 729 7.86 -14.25 22.98
N ILE A 730 7.18 -13.10 22.85
CA ILE A 730 6.19 -12.68 23.85
C ILE A 730 5.01 -13.66 23.88
N CYS A 731 4.54 -14.12 22.72
CA CYS A 731 3.52 -15.19 22.63
C CYS A 731 3.99 -16.48 23.32
N ARG A 732 5.26 -16.87 23.19
CA ARG A 732 5.82 -18.04 23.88
C ARG A 732 5.81 -17.86 25.40
N LYS A 733 6.17 -16.67 25.90
CA LYS A 733 6.09 -16.33 27.34
C LYS A 733 4.64 -16.37 27.85
N LEU A 734 3.71 -15.75 27.12
CA LEU A 734 2.27 -15.76 27.44
C LEU A 734 1.69 -17.16 27.44
N ARG A 735 2.10 -18.00 26.50
CA ARG A 735 1.72 -19.41 26.44
C ARG A 735 2.15 -20.16 27.69
N LYS A 736 3.42 -20.05 28.11
CA LYS A 736 3.92 -20.68 29.35
C LYS A 736 3.11 -20.27 30.58
N VAL A 737 2.74 -19.00 30.65
CA VAL A 737 1.92 -18.46 31.76
C VAL A 737 0.50 -19.02 31.71
N SER A 738 -0.12 -19.00 30.52
CA SER A 738 -1.43 -19.58 30.31
C SER A 738 -1.45 -21.08 30.59
N GLU A 739 -0.37 -21.80 30.29
CA GLU A 739 -0.21 -23.23 30.59
C GLU A 739 -0.09 -23.48 32.08
N ALA A 740 0.74 -22.70 32.80
CA ALA A 740 0.84 -22.79 34.26
C ALA A 740 -0.51 -22.51 34.95
N GLN A 741 -1.23 -21.48 34.48
CA GLN A 741 -2.58 -21.16 34.97
C GLN A 741 -3.58 -22.28 34.64
N CYS A 742 -3.51 -22.84 33.44
CA CYS A 742 -4.34 -24.00 33.05
C CYS A 742 -4.08 -25.21 33.94
N GLN A 743 -2.81 -25.53 34.24
CA GLN A 743 -2.47 -26.63 35.13
C GLN A 743 -2.99 -26.37 36.56
N ALA A 744 -3.04 -25.10 37.00
CA ALA A 744 -3.67 -24.75 38.27
C ALA A 744 -5.20 -24.92 38.22
N ILE A 745 -5.86 -24.49 37.14
CA ILE A 745 -7.30 -24.68 36.89
C ILE A 745 -7.66 -26.18 36.92
N LEU A 746 -6.88 -27.03 36.25
CA LEU A 746 -7.16 -28.45 36.13
C LEU A 746 -7.02 -29.23 37.45
N LYS A 747 -6.36 -28.66 38.47
CA LYS A 747 -6.27 -29.24 39.82
C LYS A 747 -7.47 -28.89 40.70
N GLU A 748 -8.31 -27.95 40.29
CA GLU A 748 -9.51 -27.56 41.04
C GLU A 748 -10.66 -28.56 40.83
N PRO A 749 -11.67 -28.58 41.73
CA PRO A 749 -12.86 -29.40 41.55
C PRO A 749 -13.51 -29.18 40.18
N GLY A 750 -13.76 -30.25 39.45
CA GLY A 750 -14.27 -30.22 38.07
C GLY A 750 -13.18 -30.20 36.99
N GLY A 751 -11.90 -30.05 37.34
CA GLY A 751 -10.78 -30.07 36.38
C GLY A 751 -10.62 -31.42 35.67
N GLU A 752 -10.76 -32.53 36.40
CA GLU A 752 -10.76 -33.88 35.81
C GLU A 752 -11.94 -34.07 34.86
N LEU A 753 -13.15 -33.66 35.26
CA LEU A 753 -14.34 -33.73 34.42
C LEU A 753 -14.22 -32.85 33.16
N LEU A 754 -13.53 -31.71 33.26
CA LEU A 754 -13.20 -30.85 32.13
C LEU A 754 -12.24 -31.54 31.15
N LEU A 755 -11.35 -32.42 31.61
CA LEU A 755 -10.49 -33.24 30.72
C LEU A 755 -11.23 -34.46 30.16
N GLU A 756 -12.20 -35.00 30.88
CA GLU A 756 -13.03 -36.12 30.44
C GLU A 756 -14.07 -35.72 29.39
N LEU A 757 -14.37 -34.43 29.25
CA LEU A 757 -15.13 -33.90 28.12
C LEU A 757 -14.36 -34.15 26.81
N ALA A 758 -14.53 -35.35 26.27
CA ALA A 758 -13.92 -35.76 25.02
C ALA A 758 -14.29 -34.78 23.90
N ASP A 759 -13.33 -34.50 23.02
CA ASP A 759 -13.66 -33.97 21.70
C ASP A 759 -14.63 -34.97 21.07
N ALA A 760 -15.91 -34.61 20.92
CA ALA A 760 -16.95 -35.47 20.32
C ALA A 760 -16.57 -35.93 18.89
N GLU A 761 -15.54 -35.33 18.32
CA GLU A 761 -14.96 -35.63 17.02
C GLU A 761 -13.96 -36.82 17.04
N ASP A 762 -13.30 -37.09 18.17
CA ASP A 762 -12.29 -38.17 18.27
C ASP A 762 -12.90 -39.56 18.46
N SER A 763 -14.16 -39.64 18.91
CA SER A 763 -14.92 -40.88 18.96
C SER A 763 -15.07 -41.55 17.58
N LEU A 764 -14.85 -40.79 16.48
CA LEU A 764 -14.94 -41.26 15.10
C LEU A 764 -13.59 -41.75 14.52
N LYS A 765 -12.43 -41.40 15.11
CA LYS A 765 -11.10 -41.71 14.54
C LYS A 765 -10.42 -42.95 15.15
N LEU A 766 -10.94 -43.51 16.24
CA LEU A 766 -10.29 -44.60 17.00
C LEU A 766 -10.43 -46.01 16.39
N ASN A 767 -10.78 -46.15 15.10
CA ASN A 767 -10.93 -47.45 14.43
C ASN A 767 -9.97 -47.68 13.23
N GLU A 768 -8.82 -46.97 13.20
CA GLU A 768 -7.86 -46.98 12.08
C GLU A 768 -6.71 -48.01 12.20
N ASN A 769 -6.89 -49.15 12.87
CA ASN A 769 -5.89 -50.24 12.86
C ASN A 769 -5.90 -51.06 11.55
N ALA A 770 -5.97 -50.42 10.38
CA ALA A 770 -5.82 -51.07 9.07
C ALA A 770 -4.43 -50.75 8.48
N PRO A 771 -3.70 -51.75 7.96
CA PRO A 771 -2.30 -51.59 7.56
C PRO A 771 -2.13 -50.74 6.30
N SER A 772 -1.01 -50.02 6.29
CA SER A 772 -0.60 -48.96 5.37
C SER A 772 -0.83 -49.21 3.88
N SER A 773 -1.63 -48.33 3.26
CA SER A 773 -1.43 -47.87 1.89
C SER A 773 -1.82 -46.40 1.77
N ASP A 774 -1.05 -45.68 0.97
CA ASP A 774 -1.08 -44.24 0.61
C ASP A 774 -2.18 -43.34 1.22
N PRO A 775 -1.87 -42.40 2.15
CA PRO A 775 -2.84 -41.73 3.03
C PRO A 775 -3.90 -40.85 2.34
N TRP A 776 -3.72 -40.49 1.07
CA TRP A 776 -4.57 -39.51 0.38
C TRP A 776 -5.53 -40.10 -0.63
N SER A 777 -5.29 -41.32 -1.12
CA SER A 777 -6.15 -41.95 -2.13
C SER A 777 -7.41 -42.60 -1.55
N SER A 778 -7.42 -42.95 -0.26
CA SER A 778 -8.55 -43.60 0.42
C SER A 778 -9.54 -42.62 1.07
N TYR A 779 -9.17 -41.34 1.23
CA TYR A 779 -9.96 -40.35 1.99
C TYR A 779 -11.24 -39.90 1.27
N SER A 780 -11.29 -39.94 -0.08
CA SER A 780 -12.48 -39.51 -0.84
C SER A 780 -13.46 -40.64 -1.17
N SER A 781 -13.02 -41.90 -1.16
CA SER A 781 -13.85 -43.06 -1.53
C SER A 781 -14.41 -43.82 -0.32
N SER A 782 -13.64 -44.00 0.76
CA SER A 782 -14.09 -44.76 1.94
C SER A 782 -15.05 -43.99 2.87
N PHE A 783 -14.99 -42.65 2.86
CA PHE A 783 -15.88 -41.80 3.67
C PHE A 783 -17.35 -41.81 3.19
N MET A 784 -17.59 -42.12 1.91
CA MET A 784 -18.94 -42.04 1.31
C MET A 784 -19.63 -43.40 1.11
N GLU A 785 -18.89 -44.52 1.09
CA GLU A 785 -19.46 -45.87 0.87
C GLU A 785 -19.69 -46.71 2.14
N GLY A 786 -19.20 -46.28 3.31
CA GLY A 786 -19.32 -47.01 4.58
C GLY A 786 -20.65 -46.86 5.34
N LEU A 787 -21.61 -46.04 4.89
CA LEU A 787 -22.79 -45.64 5.68
C LEU A 787 -24.12 -46.22 5.17
N ARG A 788 -24.20 -47.55 4.97
CA ARG A 788 -25.48 -48.20 4.63
C ARG A 788 -26.04 -49.22 5.61
N ASN A 789 -25.40 -49.55 6.74
CA ASN A 789 -25.99 -50.52 7.69
C ASN A 789 -25.51 -50.35 9.15
N VAL A 790 -25.69 -49.17 9.76
CA VAL A 790 -25.61 -49.05 11.24
C VAL A 790 -26.61 -47.99 11.72
N ASP A 791 -27.69 -48.43 12.38
CA ASP A 791 -28.81 -47.58 12.84
C ASP A 791 -28.51 -46.70 14.07
N GLN A 792 -27.26 -46.57 14.53
CA GLN A 792 -26.92 -45.73 15.70
C GLN A 792 -25.49 -45.16 15.63
N ILE A 793 -25.20 -44.28 14.65
CA ILE A 793 -23.94 -43.49 14.61
C ILE A 793 -24.26 -41.99 14.75
N PRO A 794 -23.44 -41.21 15.50
CA PRO A 794 -23.71 -39.81 15.82
C PRO A 794 -23.69 -38.92 14.58
N GLU A 795 -24.57 -37.92 14.57
CA GLU A 795 -24.69 -36.97 13.49
C GLU A 795 -23.33 -36.33 13.14
N THR A 796 -23.03 -36.25 11.84
CA THR A 796 -21.87 -35.51 11.33
C THR A 796 -21.90 -34.07 11.84
N PRO A 797 -20.73 -33.46 12.15
CA PRO A 797 -20.68 -32.10 12.67
C PRO A 797 -21.38 -31.15 11.69
N LEU A 798 -22.37 -30.40 12.19
CA LEU A 798 -23.14 -29.42 11.42
C LEU A 798 -22.21 -28.40 10.76
N ARG A 799 -22.49 -28.10 9.50
CA ARG A 799 -21.75 -27.17 8.64
C ARG A 799 -22.67 -26.04 8.18
N GLN A 800 -22.11 -24.92 7.70
CA GLN A 800 -22.93 -23.78 7.27
C GLN A 800 -23.82 -24.09 6.04
N ASP A 801 -23.48 -25.08 5.21
CA ASP A 801 -24.35 -25.60 4.12
C ASP A 801 -25.48 -26.51 4.59
N ASP A 802 -25.36 -27.12 5.77
CA ASP A 802 -26.24 -28.21 6.16
C ASP A 802 -27.70 -27.76 6.01
N ALA A 803 -28.56 -28.63 5.47
CA ALA A 803 -29.96 -28.32 5.18
C ALA A 803 -30.74 -27.87 6.44
N ARG A 804 -30.23 -28.21 7.63
CA ARG A 804 -30.74 -27.76 8.93
C ARG A 804 -30.29 -26.34 9.31
N VAL A 805 -29.15 -25.89 8.78
CA VAL A 805 -28.59 -24.56 9.01
C VAL A 805 -29.04 -23.58 7.92
N GLN A 806 -28.94 -23.94 6.64
CA GLN A 806 -29.29 -23.06 5.52
C GLN A 806 -28.66 -21.67 5.65
N ALA A 807 -27.42 -21.58 6.17
CA ALA A 807 -26.74 -20.28 6.31
C ALA A 807 -26.63 -19.58 4.96
N ILE A 808 -26.56 -20.37 3.88
CA ILE A 808 -26.32 -19.89 2.53
C ILE A 808 -27.39 -20.49 1.63
N ARG A 809 -28.00 -19.63 0.82
CA ARG A 809 -29.06 -20.02 -0.11
C ARG A 809 -28.40 -20.53 -1.37
N VAL A 810 -28.17 -21.84 -1.41
CA VAL A 810 -27.76 -22.57 -2.59
C VAL A 810 -28.97 -23.38 -3.04
N SER A 811 -29.36 -23.33 -4.32
CA SER A 811 -30.51 -24.11 -4.78
C SER A 811 -30.20 -25.62 -4.66
N GLU A 812 -31.21 -26.47 -4.49
CA GLU A 812 -30.98 -27.92 -4.46
C GLU A 812 -30.33 -28.44 -5.76
N GLU A 813 -30.65 -27.80 -6.89
CA GLU A 813 -29.97 -28.02 -8.18
C GLU A 813 -28.47 -27.69 -8.06
N ASP A 814 -28.10 -26.50 -7.57
CA ASP A 814 -26.70 -26.08 -7.41
C ASP A 814 -25.94 -26.97 -6.41
N VAL A 815 -26.60 -27.49 -5.36
CA VAL A 815 -25.99 -28.43 -4.40
C VAL A 815 -25.78 -29.80 -5.03
N LYS A 816 -26.75 -30.31 -5.79
CA LYS A 816 -26.64 -31.59 -6.51
C LYS A 816 -25.60 -31.50 -7.62
N GLU A 817 -25.57 -30.38 -8.35
CA GLU A 817 -24.61 -30.07 -9.39
C GLU A 817 -23.20 -29.90 -8.81
N ALA A 818 -23.02 -29.10 -7.76
CA ALA A 818 -21.74 -28.97 -7.07
C ALA A 818 -21.25 -30.29 -6.47
N ARG A 819 -22.14 -31.15 -5.94
CA ARG A 819 -21.75 -32.49 -5.47
C ARG A 819 -21.35 -33.42 -6.61
N ALA A 820 -22.08 -33.41 -7.72
CA ALA A 820 -21.75 -34.20 -8.91
C ALA A 820 -20.46 -33.72 -9.58
N LEU A 821 -20.20 -32.41 -9.55
CA LEU A 821 -18.99 -31.75 -10.06
C LEU A 821 -17.80 -31.95 -9.11
N PHE A 822 -17.97 -31.95 -7.79
CA PHE A 822 -16.88 -32.26 -6.85
C PHE A 822 -16.30 -33.67 -7.09
N THR A 823 -17.12 -34.61 -7.57
CA THR A 823 -16.67 -35.94 -8.01
C THR A 823 -16.09 -36.00 -9.44
N ARG A 824 -16.20 -34.95 -10.27
CA ARG A 824 -15.90 -35.03 -11.72
C ARG A 824 -15.05 -33.89 -12.31
N SER A 825 -15.13 -32.67 -11.79
CA SER A 825 -14.34 -31.49 -12.22
C SER A 825 -14.69 -30.25 -11.36
N CYS A 826 -13.68 -29.51 -10.90
CA CYS A 826 -13.77 -28.39 -9.96
C CYS A 826 -14.55 -27.15 -10.47
N GLN A 827 -15.88 -27.19 -10.52
CA GLN A 827 -16.72 -25.99 -10.59
C GLN A 827 -17.56 -25.90 -9.32
N CYS A 828 -17.25 -24.89 -8.50
CA CYS A 828 -17.87 -24.63 -7.21
C CYS A 828 -18.34 -23.18 -7.18
N LEU A 829 -19.26 -22.84 -6.26
CA LEU A 829 -19.65 -21.44 -6.04
C LEU A 829 -18.40 -20.58 -5.80
N PRO A 830 -18.28 -19.39 -6.44
CA PRO A 830 -17.12 -18.55 -6.25
C PRO A 830 -16.95 -18.18 -4.78
N GLU A 831 -15.73 -18.36 -4.25
CA GLU A 831 -15.39 -18.14 -2.84
C GLU A 831 -15.90 -16.78 -2.32
N HIS A 832 -15.76 -15.75 -3.14
CA HIS A 832 -16.19 -14.40 -2.78
C HIS A 832 -17.70 -14.26 -2.60
N VAL A 833 -18.52 -14.98 -3.37
CA VAL A 833 -20.00 -14.97 -3.24
C VAL A 833 -20.40 -15.66 -1.95
N PHE A 834 -19.80 -16.82 -1.66
CA PHE A 834 -20.00 -17.54 -0.41
C PHE A 834 -19.68 -16.65 0.79
N VAL A 835 -18.47 -16.07 0.81
CA VAL A 835 -18.00 -15.24 1.91
C VAL A 835 -18.86 -13.99 2.08
N ALA A 836 -19.28 -13.35 0.98
CA ALA A 836 -20.16 -12.19 1.04
C ALA A 836 -21.54 -12.56 1.64
N GLN A 837 -22.13 -13.68 1.25
CA GLN A 837 -23.41 -14.15 1.80
C GLN A 837 -23.29 -14.53 3.28
N LEU A 838 -22.25 -15.29 3.65
CA LEU A 838 -22.00 -15.67 5.04
C LEU A 838 -21.79 -14.43 5.92
N HIS A 839 -20.99 -13.48 5.45
CA HIS A 839 -20.75 -12.22 6.15
C HIS A 839 -22.04 -11.41 6.30
N ALA A 840 -22.82 -11.21 5.24
CA ALA A 840 -24.08 -10.47 5.31
C ALA A 840 -25.07 -11.10 6.30
N LYS A 841 -25.17 -12.43 6.31
CA LYS A 841 -26.03 -13.15 7.25
C LYS A 841 -25.50 -13.06 8.69
N ALA A 842 -24.18 -13.15 8.87
CA ALA A 842 -23.55 -12.97 10.17
C ALA A 842 -23.76 -11.56 10.72
N THR A 843 -23.63 -10.53 9.89
CA THR A 843 -23.95 -9.13 10.26
C THR A 843 -25.41 -8.99 10.68
N THR A 844 -26.34 -9.61 9.93
CA THR A 844 -27.78 -9.53 10.22
C THR A 844 -28.15 -10.25 11.52
N LEU A 845 -27.54 -11.41 11.79
CA LEU A 845 -27.88 -12.27 12.93
C LEU A 845 -26.99 -12.05 14.16
N ALA A 846 -25.95 -11.22 14.08
CA ALA A 846 -25.00 -11.03 15.18
C ALA A 846 -25.70 -10.57 16.47
N GLU A 847 -26.59 -9.59 16.37
CA GLU A 847 -27.28 -9.07 17.56
C GLU A 847 -28.27 -10.09 18.12
N THR A 848 -29.06 -10.74 17.28
CA THR A 848 -29.97 -11.83 17.69
C THR A 848 -29.19 -12.98 18.35
N PHE A 849 -27.99 -13.30 17.86
CA PHE A 849 -27.12 -14.32 18.48
C PHE A 849 -26.70 -13.91 19.90
N ARG A 850 -26.31 -12.63 20.09
CA ARG A 850 -25.92 -12.07 21.39
C ARG A 850 -27.09 -12.05 22.37
N GLU A 851 -28.23 -11.54 21.94
CA GLU A 851 -29.46 -11.48 22.73
C GLU A 851 -29.93 -12.87 23.14
N SER A 852 -29.95 -13.82 22.20
CA SER A 852 -30.37 -15.20 22.49
C SER A 852 -29.47 -15.87 23.53
N LEU A 853 -28.16 -15.63 23.46
CA LEU A 853 -27.24 -16.14 24.46
C LEU A 853 -27.42 -15.46 25.81
N LEU A 854 -27.64 -14.14 25.84
CA LEU A 854 -27.95 -13.44 27.09
C LEU A 854 -29.24 -13.96 27.72
N LEU A 855 -30.30 -14.16 26.93
CA LEU A 855 -31.57 -14.75 27.38
C LEU A 855 -31.40 -16.16 27.93
N LEU A 856 -30.43 -16.92 27.42
CA LEU A 856 -30.07 -18.23 27.95
C LEU A 856 -29.37 -18.14 29.32
N LEU A 857 -28.52 -17.14 29.52
CA LEU A 857 -27.78 -16.95 30.78
C LEU A 857 -28.60 -16.23 31.87
N LEU A 858 -29.54 -15.36 31.49
CA LEU A 858 -30.34 -14.54 32.40
C LEU A 858 -31.13 -15.33 33.46
N PRO A 859 -31.76 -16.49 33.18
CA PRO A 859 -32.43 -17.32 34.18
C PRO A 859 -31.50 -17.82 35.29
N HIS A 860 -30.20 -17.90 35.00
CA HIS A 860 -29.18 -18.28 35.96
C HIS A 860 -28.58 -17.07 36.68
N SER A 861 -28.96 -15.84 36.30
CA SER A 861 -28.47 -14.61 36.92
C SER A 861 -29.35 -14.16 38.10
N THR A 862 -28.73 -13.59 39.14
CA THR A 862 -29.40 -12.91 40.25
C THR A 862 -29.46 -11.39 40.06
N GLY A 863 -28.76 -10.86 39.06
CA GLY A 863 -28.83 -9.47 38.63
C GLY A 863 -27.79 -9.13 37.54
N LEU A 864 -28.02 -7.99 36.88
CA LEU A 864 -27.06 -7.36 35.95
C LEU A 864 -26.10 -6.48 36.76
N VAL A 865 -24.78 -6.72 36.67
CA VAL A 865 -23.78 -6.06 37.51
C VAL A 865 -23.29 -4.77 36.86
N VAL A 866 -22.79 -4.85 35.62
CA VAL A 866 -22.25 -3.70 34.87
C VAL A 866 -22.45 -3.93 33.37
N GLN A 867 -22.91 -2.90 32.67
CA GLN A 867 -22.80 -2.79 31.21
C GLN A 867 -21.75 -1.73 30.90
N HIS A 868 -20.66 -2.11 30.24
CA HIS A 868 -19.62 -1.14 29.89
C HIS A 868 -20.08 -0.22 28.74
N ALA A 869 -19.67 1.05 28.79
CA ALA A 869 -19.95 2.03 27.75
C ALA A 869 -19.37 1.55 26.42
N GLY A 870 -20.24 1.25 25.46
CA GLY A 870 -19.88 0.67 24.16
C GLY A 870 -20.53 -0.69 23.87
N GLY A 871 -21.15 -1.33 24.86
CA GLY A 871 -21.93 -2.57 24.65
C GLY A 871 -21.10 -3.79 24.25
N GLU A 872 -19.77 -3.72 24.29
CA GLU A 872 -18.87 -4.83 23.93
C GLU A 872 -18.77 -5.91 25.01
N GLU A 873 -19.19 -5.60 26.25
CA GLU A 873 -19.04 -6.47 27.41
C GLU A 873 -20.21 -6.31 28.39
N VAL A 874 -20.72 -7.45 28.87
CA VAL A 874 -21.82 -7.54 29.84
C VAL A 874 -21.41 -8.49 30.96
N THR A 875 -21.47 -8.04 32.21
CA THR A 875 -21.22 -8.89 33.38
C THR A 875 -22.51 -9.22 34.11
N LEU A 876 -22.82 -10.51 34.21
CA LEU A 876 -23.97 -11.08 34.91
C LEU A 876 -23.49 -11.70 36.22
N ARG A 877 -24.22 -11.51 37.32
CA ARG A 877 -23.97 -12.27 38.54
C ARG A 877 -24.81 -13.53 38.49
N CYS A 878 -24.18 -14.70 38.35
CA CYS A 878 -24.87 -15.97 38.15
C CYS A 878 -24.83 -16.87 39.39
N ARG A 879 -25.92 -17.61 39.62
CA ARG A 879 -26.05 -18.63 40.67
C ARG A 879 -25.54 -19.96 40.14
N PHE A 880 -24.36 -20.35 40.61
CA PHE A 880 -23.77 -21.67 40.39
C PHE A 880 -24.20 -22.64 41.51
N GLU A 881 -23.89 -23.93 41.35
CA GLU A 881 -24.11 -24.92 42.40
C GLU A 881 -23.23 -24.62 43.62
N GLY A 882 -23.81 -23.95 44.62
CA GLY A 882 -23.18 -23.67 45.91
C GLY A 882 -22.71 -22.23 46.13
N GLU A 883 -22.63 -21.40 45.09
CA GLU A 883 -22.19 -19.99 45.22
C GLU A 883 -22.69 -19.09 44.07
N GLU A 884 -22.63 -17.77 44.29
CA GLU A 884 -22.81 -16.78 43.22
C GLU A 884 -21.45 -16.27 42.75
N ASP A 885 -21.28 -16.11 41.44
CA ASP A 885 -20.07 -15.53 40.86
C ASP A 885 -20.38 -14.76 39.58
N ASP A 886 -19.43 -13.92 39.17
CA ASP A 886 -19.58 -13.09 37.99
C ASP A 886 -19.25 -13.89 36.71
N VAL A 887 -20.11 -13.74 35.71
CA VAL A 887 -19.96 -14.25 34.36
C VAL A 887 -19.89 -13.06 33.41
N THR A 888 -18.73 -12.88 32.79
CA THR A 888 -18.51 -11.82 31.81
C THR A 888 -18.70 -12.37 30.41
N VAL A 889 -19.65 -11.80 29.66
CA VAL A 889 -19.85 -12.06 28.24
C VAL A 889 -19.21 -10.93 27.45
N ARG A 890 -18.19 -11.26 26.66
CA ARG A 890 -17.50 -10.32 25.77
C ARG A 890 -17.82 -10.63 24.33
N TYR A 891 -18.42 -9.67 23.63
CA TYR A 891 -18.77 -9.82 22.23
C TYR A 891 -17.55 -9.56 21.37
N ALA A 892 -17.40 -10.37 20.33
CA ALA A 892 -16.49 -10.04 19.24
C ALA A 892 -17.29 -9.54 18.04
N ARG A 893 -16.57 -8.82 17.18
CA ARG A 893 -17.10 -8.36 15.90
C ARG A 893 -17.36 -9.56 14.99
N VAL A 894 -18.29 -9.36 14.06
CA VAL A 894 -18.48 -10.26 12.94
C VAL A 894 -17.15 -10.37 12.20
N LYS A 895 -16.76 -11.59 11.87
CA LYS A 895 -15.50 -11.83 11.16
C LYS A 895 -15.54 -11.14 9.80
N SER A 896 -14.54 -10.33 9.47
CA SER A 896 -14.47 -9.65 8.18
C SER A 896 -14.41 -10.64 7.01
N GLN A 897 -14.87 -10.22 5.82
CA GLN A 897 -14.81 -11.06 4.62
C GLN A 897 -13.38 -11.54 4.34
N HIS A 898 -12.39 -10.66 4.45
CA HIS A 898 -10.98 -11.03 4.27
C HIS A 898 -10.55 -12.14 5.23
N ARG A 899 -10.86 -12.02 6.54
CA ARG A 899 -10.53 -13.04 7.53
C ARG A 899 -11.33 -14.33 7.35
N MET A 900 -12.54 -14.26 6.81
CA MET A 900 -13.27 -15.46 6.39
C MET A 900 -12.50 -16.18 5.28
N ARG A 901 -12.03 -15.47 4.24
CA ARG A 901 -11.21 -16.05 3.14
C ARG A 901 -9.90 -16.65 3.64
N GLU A 902 -9.16 -15.96 4.51
CA GLU A 902 -7.93 -16.52 5.11
C GLU A 902 -8.21 -17.82 5.86
N LYS A 903 -9.33 -17.88 6.60
CA LYS A 903 -9.72 -19.10 7.31
C LYS A 903 -10.12 -20.23 6.34
N LEU A 904 -10.51 -19.92 5.10
CA LEU A 904 -10.74 -20.95 4.08
C LEU A 904 -9.45 -21.64 3.64
N LYS A 905 -8.34 -20.89 3.60
CA LYS A 905 -7.03 -21.45 3.26
C LYS A 905 -6.57 -22.50 4.28
N GLU A 906 -6.95 -22.37 5.57
CA GLU A 906 -6.68 -23.39 6.61
C GLU A 906 -7.35 -24.74 6.30
N PHE A 907 -8.44 -24.74 5.52
CA PHE A 907 -9.15 -25.96 5.11
C PHE A 907 -8.76 -26.44 3.70
N ALA A 908 -7.92 -25.70 2.98
CA ALA A 908 -7.44 -26.11 1.67
C ALA A 908 -6.47 -27.30 1.82
N PRO A 909 -6.47 -28.28 0.90
CA PRO A 909 -5.44 -29.31 0.87
C PRO A 909 -4.06 -28.65 0.78
N PRO A 910 -3.04 -29.13 1.52
CA PRO A 910 -1.69 -28.64 1.36
C PRO A 910 -1.26 -28.82 -0.10
N ALA A 911 -0.60 -27.81 -0.68
CA ALA A 911 -0.09 -27.90 -2.03
C ALA A 911 0.83 -29.13 -2.14
N PRO A 912 0.71 -29.96 -3.21
CA PRO A 912 1.55 -31.14 -3.36
C PRO A 912 3.02 -30.73 -3.30
N ALA A 913 3.78 -31.34 -2.39
CA ALA A 913 5.19 -31.06 -2.21
C ALA A 913 5.93 -31.24 -3.54
N SER A 914 6.55 -30.18 -4.05
CA SER A 914 7.37 -30.26 -5.26
C SER A 914 8.55 -31.19 -4.99
N GLY A 915 8.55 -32.37 -5.63
CA GLY A 915 9.65 -33.34 -5.51
C GLY A 915 10.99 -32.77 -6.03
N PRO A 916 12.13 -33.31 -5.58
CA PRO A 916 13.44 -32.86 -6.03
C PRO A 916 13.66 -33.17 -7.53
N PRO A 917 14.33 -32.28 -8.28
CA PRO A 917 14.51 -32.46 -9.72
C PRO A 917 15.44 -33.62 -10.04
N ALA A 918 15.02 -34.50 -10.95
CA ALA A 918 15.79 -35.63 -11.45
C ALA A 918 16.93 -35.15 -12.38
N ALA A 919 18.12 -35.71 -12.20
CA ALA A 919 19.30 -35.43 -13.02
C ALA A 919 19.16 -36.07 -14.42
N ALA A 920 19.39 -35.28 -15.48
CA ALA A 920 19.40 -35.74 -16.87
C ALA A 920 20.83 -35.98 -17.39
N PRO A 921 21.01 -36.93 -18.34
CA PRO A 921 22.33 -37.34 -18.85
C PRO A 921 22.82 -36.49 -20.03
N ALA A 922 24.13 -36.56 -20.26
CA ALA A 922 24.89 -35.81 -21.25
C ALA A 922 25.03 -36.52 -22.62
N ALA A 923 25.50 -35.72 -23.60
CA ALA A 923 26.00 -36.08 -24.96
C ALA A 923 24.94 -35.96 -26.08
N ALA A 924 25.22 -35.54 -27.33
CA ALA A 924 26.43 -35.12 -28.03
C ALA A 924 26.02 -34.25 -29.25
N ALA A 925 26.98 -33.51 -29.78
CA ALA A 925 26.90 -32.70 -31.00
C ALA A 925 26.91 -33.55 -32.29
N ASP A 926 26.39 -33.00 -33.40
CA ASP A 926 27.05 -32.98 -34.72
C ASP A 926 26.26 -32.16 -35.76
N ASP A 927 26.90 -31.08 -36.23
CA ASP A 927 27.23 -30.69 -37.62
C ASP A 927 26.22 -30.69 -38.81
N VAL A 928 26.09 -29.48 -39.39
CA VAL A 928 26.47 -29.07 -40.77
C VAL A 928 25.43 -29.01 -41.91
N ASP A 929 25.28 -27.77 -42.40
CA ASP A 929 25.15 -27.22 -43.77
C ASP A 929 24.17 -27.78 -44.82
N ASN A 930 23.27 -26.92 -45.32
CA ASN A 930 23.46 -26.18 -46.59
C ASN A 930 22.19 -25.45 -47.07
N ALA A 931 22.38 -24.21 -47.52
CA ALA A 931 21.41 -23.34 -48.18
C ALA A 931 21.50 -23.48 -49.73
N PRO A 932 20.99 -22.53 -50.54
CA PRO A 932 19.61 -22.23 -50.99
C PRO A 932 19.60 -22.32 -52.56
N PRO A 933 18.97 -21.46 -53.42
CA PRO A 933 17.90 -20.44 -53.29
C PRO A 933 16.87 -20.47 -54.45
N ALA A 934 16.14 -19.34 -54.61
CA ALA A 934 15.52 -18.78 -55.83
C ALA A 934 14.00 -19.04 -55.99
N LEU A 935 13.15 -18.12 -56.45
CA LEU A 935 13.25 -16.72 -56.93
C LEU A 935 11.80 -16.20 -57.17
N ALA A 936 11.58 -14.89 -57.02
CA ALA A 936 10.58 -14.06 -57.75
C ALA A 936 9.07 -14.38 -57.60
N THR A 937 8.08 -13.48 -57.68
CA THR A 937 7.94 -12.11 -58.20
C THR A 937 6.62 -11.53 -57.65
N SER A 938 6.61 -10.23 -57.37
CA SER A 938 5.43 -9.34 -57.22
C SER A 938 4.77 -9.08 -58.60
N PRO A 939 3.78 -8.18 -58.82
CA PRO A 939 2.98 -7.34 -57.90
C PRO A 939 1.48 -7.17 -58.30
N ALA A 940 0.78 -6.36 -57.50
CA ALA A 940 -0.02 -5.20 -57.92
C ALA A 940 -1.57 -5.23 -57.92
N LEU A 941 -2.11 -4.20 -57.24
CA LEU A 941 -3.27 -3.34 -57.58
C LEU A 941 -4.67 -3.98 -57.48
N SER A 942 -5.75 -3.32 -57.06
CA SER A 942 -6.08 -1.92 -56.73
C SER A 942 -7.55 -1.88 -56.26
N ASP A 943 -7.89 -0.87 -55.45
CA ASP A 943 -9.15 -0.10 -55.42
C ASP A 943 -10.52 -0.81 -55.51
N VAL A 944 -11.44 -0.48 -54.58
CA VAL A 944 -12.66 0.29 -54.89
C VAL A 944 -13.22 0.91 -53.60
N SER A 945 -13.57 2.19 -53.70
CA SER A 945 -14.20 3.05 -52.72
C SER A 945 -15.73 3.11 -52.88
N HIS A 946 -16.39 3.53 -51.79
CA HIS A 946 -17.71 4.17 -51.69
C HIS A 946 -18.99 3.38 -52.05
N ALA A 947 -19.90 3.28 -51.07
CA ALA A 947 -21.13 4.08 -51.06
C ALA A 947 -21.94 3.88 -49.75
N ALA A 948 -22.62 4.95 -49.34
CA ALA A 948 -23.34 5.09 -48.09
C ALA A 948 -24.86 4.89 -48.22
N ARG A 949 -25.51 4.78 -47.05
CA ARG A 949 -26.93 5.04 -46.71
C ARG A 949 -27.96 3.99 -47.15
N SER A 950 -28.63 3.36 -46.18
CA SER A 950 -29.85 3.90 -45.55
C SER A 950 -30.50 2.89 -44.59
N VAL A 951 -31.29 3.48 -43.69
CA VAL A 951 -32.01 2.95 -42.53
C VAL A 951 -32.89 1.73 -42.82
N ASN A 952 -32.92 0.75 -41.90
CA ASN A 952 -34.17 0.05 -41.62
C ASN A 952 -34.29 -0.41 -40.15
N VAL A 953 -35.31 0.13 -39.49
CA VAL A 953 -35.78 -0.17 -38.14
C VAL A 953 -36.83 -1.26 -38.27
N ALA A 954 -36.46 -2.54 -38.12
CA ALA A 954 -37.38 -3.65 -37.85
C ALA A 954 -36.62 -5.00 -37.74
N ALA A 955 -36.09 -5.32 -36.55
CA ALA A 955 -35.78 -6.69 -36.16
C ALA A 955 -35.66 -6.85 -34.62
N ILE A 956 -36.64 -6.34 -33.87
CA ILE A 956 -36.89 -6.79 -32.50
C ILE A 956 -37.89 -7.93 -32.61
N SER A 957 -37.42 -9.19 -32.61
CA SER A 957 -38.16 -10.37 -32.11
C SER A 957 -37.46 -11.72 -32.44
N ARG A 958 -36.13 -11.83 -32.27
CA ARG A 958 -35.44 -13.12 -32.10
C ARG A 958 -34.13 -12.93 -31.34
N LEU A 959 -34.18 -13.03 -30.01
CA LEU A 959 -33.04 -13.37 -29.14
C LEU A 959 -33.59 -13.62 -27.72
N ALA A 960 -34.22 -14.78 -27.55
CA ALA A 960 -34.31 -15.46 -26.27
C ALA A 960 -33.44 -16.70 -26.40
N SER A 961 -32.15 -16.57 -26.07
CA SER A 961 -31.20 -17.66 -25.77
C SER A 961 -29.77 -17.12 -25.83
N ALA A 962 -29.34 -16.40 -24.79
CA ALA A 962 -27.92 -16.12 -24.56
C ALA A 962 -27.50 -16.90 -23.31
N SER A 963 -26.95 -18.10 -23.53
CA SER A 963 -26.21 -18.83 -22.51
C SER A 963 -24.97 -18.02 -22.15
N PHE A 964 -24.96 -17.47 -20.94
CA PHE A 964 -23.76 -17.01 -20.27
C PHE A 964 -22.86 -18.24 -20.00
N VAL A 965 -21.67 -18.29 -20.60
CA VAL A 965 -20.63 -19.25 -20.24
C VAL A 965 -19.63 -18.51 -19.34
N ALA A 966 -19.55 -18.94 -18.09
CA ALA A 966 -18.70 -18.41 -17.04
C ALA A 966 -17.23 -18.93 -17.15
N PRO A 967 -16.22 -18.18 -16.67
CA PRO A 967 -14.80 -18.54 -16.73
C PRO A 967 -14.41 -19.65 -15.70
N ALA A 968 -13.38 -20.45 -15.99
CA ALA A 968 -12.91 -21.53 -15.10
C ALA A 968 -12.14 -21.04 -13.86
N CYS A 969 -12.35 -21.78 -12.76
CA CYS A 969 -11.90 -21.48 -11.40
C CYS A 969 -10.46 -21.89 -11.10
N ARG A 970 -9.76 -21.05 -10.32
CA ARG A 970 -8.51 -21.32 -9.59
C ARG A 970 -8.70 -22.43 -8.55
N PRO A 971 -7.61 -23.07 -8.05
CA PRO A 971 -7.65 -23.89 -6.84
C PRO A 971 -7.64 -22.96 -5.61
N GLU A 972 -8.57 -22.01 -5.55
CA GLU A 972 -8.96 -21.35 -4.31
C GLU A 972 -9.85 -22.33 -3.54
N ALA A 973 -9.89 -22.26 -2.20
CA ALA A 973 -10.58 -23.23 -1.35
C ALA A 973 -12.08 -23.27 -1.70
N ALA A 974 -12.43 -24.20 -2.58
CA ALA A 974 -13.73 -24.25 -3.19
C ALA A 974 -14.77 -24.79 -2.20
N TRP A 975 -16.01 -24.34 -2.33
CA TRP A 975 -17.16 -25.01 -1.73
C TRP A 975 -17.07 -26.53 -2.00
N PRO A 976 -17.12 -27.41 -0.98
CA PRO A 976 -17.75 -27.21 0.32
C PRO A 976 -16.78 -26.83 1.45
N LEU A 977 -15.48 -26.64 1.22
CA LEU A 977 -14.51 -26.34 2.30
C LEU A 977 -14.90 -25.11 3.14
N ALA A 978 -15.59 -24.16 2.51
CA ALA A 978 -16.07 -22.95 3.14
C ALA A 978 -17.19 -23.12 4.17
N ALA A 979 -17.90 -24.24 4.13
CA ALA A 979 -18.90 -24.57 5.13
C ALA A 979 -18.31 -24.85 6.53
N ASN A 980 -16.97 -24.96 6.63
CA ASN A 980 -16.26 -25.23 7.88
C ASN A 980 -15.97 -23.95 8.70
N ILE A 981 -16.35 -22.77 8.21
CA ILE A 981 -16.31 -21.54 9.01
C ILE A 981 -17.46 -21.59 10.04
N VAL A 982 -17.14 -21.99 11.26
CA VAL A 982 -18.10 -22.11 12.38
C VAL A 982 -18.16 -20.87 13.29
N ASP A 983 -17.32 -19.88 13.04
CA ASP A 983 -17.16 -18.66 13.85
C ASP A 983 -17.32 -17.36 13.03
N PRO A 984 -18.32 -17.22 12.14
CA PRO A 984 -18.60 -15.95 11.48
C PRO A 984 -19.13 -14.90 12.49
N VAL A 985 -19.87 -15.37 13.51
CA VAL A 985 -20.22 -14.65 14.73
C VAL A 985 -19.53 -15.37 15.90
N ARG A 986 -18.88 -14.61 16.78
CA ARG A 986 -18.17 -15.18 17.93
C ARG A 986 -18.30 -14.30 19.16
N LEU A 987 -18.26 -14.93 20.34
CA LEU A 987 -18.18 -14.25 21.63
C LEU A 987 -17.46 -15.12 22.66
N SER A 988 -17.05 -14.51 23.77
CA SER A 988 -16.40 -15.20 24.89
C SER A 988 -17.25 -15.10 26.15
N VAL A 989 -17.43 -16.22 26.85
CA VAL A 989 -18.02 -16.30 28.19
C VAL A 989 -16.89 -16.60 29.16
N VAL A 990 -16.65 -15.71 30.11
CA VAL A 990 -15.54 -15.76 31.06
C VAL A 990 -16.11 -15.98 32.45
N CYS A 991 -15.67 -17.05 33.12
CA CYS A 991 -16.08 -17.40 34.48
C CYS A 991 -14.89 -17.98 35.26
N ARG A 992 -15.03 -18.21 36.57
CA ARG A 992 -13.91 -18.67 37.42
C ARG A 992 -14.00 -20.16 37.75
N GLY A 993 -12.96 -20.91 37.40
CA GLY A 993 -12.79 -22.31 37.77
C GLY A 993 -13.48 -23.28 36.80
N PRO A 994 -13.01 -24.53 36.73
CA PRO A 994 -13.49 -25.51 35.76
C PRO A 994 -14.93 -25.96 36.05
N SER A 995 -15.35 -26.06 37.32
CA SER A 995 -16.75 -26.38 37.68
C SER A 995 -17.74 -25.39 37.09
N LYS A 996 -17.43 -24.09 37.11
CA LYS A 996 -18.31 -23.04 36.57
C LYS A 996 -18.32 -23.06 35.04
N MET A 997 -17.18 -23.31 34.41
CA MET A 997 -17.11 -23.50 32.96
C MET A 997 -17.98 -24.68 32.50
N LEU A 998 -17.93 -25.79 33.25
CA LEU A 998 -18.76 -26.98 33.02
C LEU A 998 -20.25 -26.68 33.23
N GLN A 999 -20.60 -25.91 34.26
CA GLN A 999 -21.98 -25.53 34.51
C GLN A 999 -22.52 -24.56 33.44
N VAL A 1000 -21.71 -23.62 32.97
CA VAL A 1000 -22.05 -22.79 31.80
C VAL A 1000 -22.30 -23.68 30.57
N LEU A 1001 -21.43 -24.68 30.33
CA LEU A 1001 -21.65 -25.63 29.24
C LEU A 1001 -22.96 -26.41 29.40
N GLN A 1002 -23.34 -26.79 30.62
CA GLN A 1002 -24.62 -27.44 30.90
C GLN A 1002 -25.79 -26.51 30.58
N TRP A 1003 -25.72 -25.22 30.92
CA TRP A 1003 -26.74 -24.23 30.55
C TRP A 1003 -26.85 -24.10 29.02
N LEU A 1004 -25.72 -24.06 28.30
CA LEU A 1004 -25.70 -24.02 26.84
C LEU A 1004 -26.35 -25.28 26.23
N ARG A 1005 -26.08 -26.46 26.80
CA ARG A 1005 -26.70 -27.73 26.35
C ARG A 1005 -28.19 -27.81 26.68
N ALA A 1006 -28.63 -27.28 27.81
CA ALA A 1006 -30.04 -27.28 28.19
C ALA A 1006 -30.90 -26.48 27.21
N ALA A 1007 -30.32 -25.45 26.59
CA ALA A 1007 -31.00 -24.66 25.55
C ALA A 1007 -31.34 -25.43 24.28
N ASP A 1008 -30.75 -26.61 24.05
CA ASP A 1008 -31.10 -27.47 22.91
C ASP A 1008 -32.60 -27.87 22.91
N SER A 1009 -33.26 -27.76 24.07
CA SER A 1009 -34.70 -27.96 24.24
C SER A 1009 -35.57 -26.72 24.01
N SER A 1010 -34.99 -25.53 23.88
CA SER A 1010 -35.68 -24.24 23.78
C SER A 1010 -35.14 -23.41 22.60
N GLU A 1011 -35.91 -23.27 21.51
CA GLU A 1011 -35.56 -22.33 20.43
C GLU A 1011 -35.38 -20.90 20.99
N PRO A 1012 -34.34 -20.14 20.56
CA PRO A 1012 -33.72 -20.21 19.23
C PRO A 1012 -32.29 -20.79 19.12
N LEU A 1013 -31.65 -21.27 20.20
CA LEU A 1013 -30.24 -21.73 20.17
C LEU A 1013 -30.09 -23.23 20.44
N SER A 1014 -29.31 -23.94 19.64
CA SER A 1014 -28.96 -25.35 19.86
C SER A 1014 -27.45 -25.60 19.75
N VAL A 1015 -26.89 -26.46 20.62
CA VAL A 1015 -25.46 -26.80 20.60
C VAL A 1015 -25.19 -27.83 19.49
N CYS A 1016 -24.27 -27.50 18.60
CA CYS A 1016 -23.96 -28.35 17.45
C CYS A 1016 -22.65 -29.09 17.60
N ARG A 1017 -21.67 -28.46 18.26
CA ARG A 1017 -20.30 -28.98 18.35
C ARG A 1017 -19.62 -28.44 19.58
N ILE A 1018 -18.85 -29.29 20.25
CA ILE A 1018 -17.98 -28.90 21.36
C ILE A 1018 -16.57 -29.35 21.01
N ARG A 1019 -15.63 -28.42 21.07
CA ARG A 1019 -14.19 -28.66 20.92
C ARG A 1019 -13.49 -28.24 22.21
N ASN A 1020 -12.82 -29.19 22.83
CA ASN A 1020 -12.17 -29.03 24.11
C ASN A 1020 -10.65 -28.91 23.94
N LYS A 1021 -10.15 -27.66 23.90
CA LYS A 1021 -8.70 -27.44 23.77
C LYS A 1021 -7.89 -27.75 25.03
N PHE A 1022 -8.53 -28.13 26.15
CA PHE A 1022 -7.82 -28.59 27.35
C PHE A 1022 -7.24 -30.01 27.17
N VAL A 1023 -7.93 -30.89 26.43
CA VAL A 1023 -7.56 -32.31 26.25
C VAL A 1023 -6.35 -32.49 25.34
N ARG A 1024 -6.29 -31.73 24.24
CA ARG A 1024 -5.21 -31.84 23.25
C ARG A 1024 -3.83 -31.56 23.83
N ALA A 1025 -3.76 -30.72 24.86
CA ALA A 1025 -2.52 -30.37 25.54
C ALA A 1025 -1.92 -31.55 26.30
N ARG A 1026 -2.74 -32.20 27.12
CA ARG A 1026 -2.34 -33.36 27.94
C ARG A 1026 -1.84 -34.51 27.09
N ARG A 1027 -2.51 -34.79 25.96
CA ARG A 1027 -2.08 -35.86 25.04
C ARG A 1027 -0.73 -35.58 24.38
N LYS A 1028 -0.38 -34.32 24.12
CA LYS A 1028 0.94 -33.96 23.59
C LYS A 1028 2.03 -34.13 24.64
N GLU A 1029 1.77 -33.71 25.89
CA GLU A 1029 2.66 -33.95 27.03
C GLU A 1029 2.88 -35.46 27.27
N GLU A 1030 1.81 -36.28 27.23
CA GLU A 1030 1.89 -37.73 27.42
C GLU A 1030 2.66 -38.45 26.30
N LYS A 1031 2.68 -37.91 25.08
CA LYS A 1031 3.40 -38.50 23.93
C LYS A 1031 4.87 -38.07 23.82
N GLY A 1032 5.32 -37.06 24.57
CA GLY A 1032 6.69 -36.56 24.48
C GLY A 1032 7.06 -35.93 23.13
N GLU A 1033 6.08 -35.55 22.30
CA GLU A 1033 6.26 -34.96 20.96
C GLU A 1033 6.55 -33.44 21.03
N GLU A 1034 7.36 -32.99 22.00
CA GLU A 1034 7.54 -31.54 22.27
C GLU A 1034 8.40 -30.79 21.24
N GLU A 1035 9.31 -31.43 20.51
CA GLU A 1035 10.36 -30.70 19.75
C GLU A 1035 10.14 -30.56 18.23
N GLU A 1036 9.46 -31.49 17.52
CA GLU A 1036 9.48 -31.46 16.04
C GLU A 1036 8.32 -30.69 15.39
N GLU A 1037 7.17 -30.50 16.07
CA GLU A 1037 6.03 -29.75 15.50
C GLU A 1037 6.10 -28.23 15.78
N GLU A 1038 7.09 -27.78 16.57
CA GLU A 1038 7.28 -26.37 16.94
C GLU A 1038 7.66 -25.48 15.74
N VAL A 1039 8.25 -26.07 14.69
CA VAL A 1039 8.79 -25.31 13.54
C VAL A 1039 7.75 -25.02 12.44
N GLN A 1040 6.70 -25.85 12.31
CA GLN A 1040 5.69 -25.69 11.23
C GLN A 1040 4.24 -25.50 11.71
N GLY A 1041 3.88 -25.94 12.93
CA GLY A 1041 2.52 -25.84 13.49
C GLY A 1041 2.23 -24.56 14.29
N GLU A 1042 3.18 -23.61 14.32
CA GLU A 1042 3.23 -22.45 15.22
C GLU A 1042 2.15 -21.37 14.95
N VAL A 1043 1.33 -21.53 13.91
CA VAL A 1043 0.36 -20.51 13.44
C VAL A 1043 -1.05 -20.66 14.07
N ASP A 1044 -1.39 -21.84 14.59
CA ASP A 1044 -2.79 -22.22 14.90
C ASP A 1044 -3.21 -22.13 16.38
N GLY A 1045 -2.43 -21.43 17.21
CA GLY A 1045 -2.85 -21.11 18.58
C GLY A 1045 -2.89 -22.33 19.52
N GLY A 1046 -1.92 -23.25 19.39
CA GLY A 1046 -1.78 -24.46 20.23
C GLY A 1046 -1.59 -24.22 21.74
N GLY A 1047 -1.33 -22.97 22.16
CA GLY A 1047 -1.26 -22.58 23.57
C GLY A 1047 -2.61 -22.20 24.21
N LEU A 1048 -3.68 -22.08 23.43
CA LEU A 1048 -4.94 -21.53 23.91
C LEU A 1048 -5.83 -22.62 24.53
N ARG A 1049 -6.09 -22.51 25.84
CA ARG A 1049 -6.90 -23.44 26.62
C ARG A 1049 -8.30 -22.86 26.78
N VAL A 1050 -9.22 -23.31 25.93
CA VAL A 1050 -10.58 -22.78 25.79
C VAL A 1050 -11.53 -23.90 25.40
N LEU A 1051 -12.76 -23.84 25.91
CA LEU A 1051 -13.84 -24.70 25.46
C LEU A 1051 -14.62 -23.96 24.36
N MET A 1052 -14.57 -24.46 23.13
CA MET A 1052 -15.27 -23.84 22.00
C MET A 1052 -16.57 -24.59 21.74
N VAL A 1053 -17.69 -23.88 21.82
CA VAL A 1053 -19.04 -24.40 21.63
C VAL A 1053 -19.63 -23.75 20.39
N SER A 1054 -19.78 -24.52 19.31
CA SER A 1054 -20.50 -24.03 18.13
C SER A 1054 -21.99 -24.20 18.35
N MET A 1055 -22.75 -23.11 18.18
CA MET A 1055 -24.19 -23.06 18.39
C MET A 1055 -24.89 -22.67 17.10
N LEU A 1056 -25.95 -23.39 16.75
CA LEU A 1056 -26.88 -23.02 15.70
C LEU A 1056 -27.91 -22.06 16.28
N LEU A 1057 -27.97 -20.85 15.74
CA LEU A 1057 -29.05 -19.92 15.99
C LEU A 1057 -30.10 -20.06 14.90
N ARG A 1058 -31.35 -20.33 15.29
CA ARG A 1058 -32.54 -20.25 14.44
C ARG A 1058 -33.13 -18.85 14.52
N GLY A 1059 -32.68 -17.96 13.63
CA GLY A 1059 -33.12 -16.58 13.58
C GLY A 1059 -34.51 -16.41 12.94
N PRO A 1060 -35.09 -15.21 13.05
CA PRO A 1060 -36.39 -14.90 12.46
C PRO A 1060 -36.41 -15.15 10.95
N ARG A 1061 -37.58 -15.51 10.42
CA ARG A 1061 -37.80 -15.77 8.98
C ARG A 1061 -36.95 -16.93 8.42
N GLY A 1062 -36.61 -17.91 9.26
CA GLY A 1062 -35.85 -19.11 8.87
C GLY A 1062 -34.37 -18.84 8.58
N MET A 1063 -33.83 -17.71 9.05
CA MET A 1063 -32.41 -17.39 8.88
C MET A 1063 -31.60 -18.07 9.98
N ASN A 1064 -30.91 -19.16 9.67
CA ASN A 1064 -30.01 -19.79 10.66
C ASN A 1064 -28.54 -19.54 10.36
N ILE A 1065 -27.71 -19.55 11.40
CA ILE A 1065 -26.26 -19.44 11.30
C ILE A 1065 -25.60 -20.23 12.43
N ILE A 1066 -24.45 -20.83 12.18
CA ILE A 1066 -23.59 -21.34 13.26
C ILE A 1066 -22.71 -20.19 13.74
N GLY A 1067 -22.77 -19.88 15.04
CA GLY A 1067 -21.82 -19.02 15.74
C GLY A 1067 -20.98 -19.79 16.74
N GLU A 1068 -19.91 -19.19 17.24
CA GLU A 1068 -19.00 -19.80 18.21
C GLU A 1068 -19.05 -19.09 19.57
N VAL A 1069 -19.34 -19.85 20.62
CA VAL A 1069 -19.24 -19.41 22.02
C VAL A 1069 -17.98 -20.02 22.62
N GLN A 1070 -17.05 -19.17 23.05
CA GLN A 1070 -15.82 -19.61 23.69
C GLN A 1070 -15.93 -19.46 25.20
N VAL A 1071 -15.85 -20.54 25.96
CA VAL A 1071 -15.88 -20.52 27.43
C VAL A 1071 -14.45 -20.54 27.96
N HIS A 1072 -14.10 -19.51 28.73
CA HIS A 1072 -12.76 -19.28 29.27
C HIS A 1072 -12.79 -19.19 30.79
N ASP A 1073 -11.67 -19.55 31.42
CA ASP A 1073 -11.40 -19.19 32.81
C ASP A 1073 -10.89 -17.74 32.89
N VAL A 1074 -11.34 -17.00 33.90
CA VAL A 1074 -10.93 -15.60 34.16
C VAL A 1074 -9.42 -15.41 34.25
N ARG A 1075 -8.67 -16.44 34.65
CA ARG A 1075 -7.21 -16.40 34.79
C ARG A 1075 -6.50 -16.49 33.44
N THR A 1076 -6.98 -17.33 32.52
CA THR A 1076 -6.34 -17.56 31.22
C THR A 1076 -6.81 -16.59 30.13
N PHE A 1077 -8.00 -16.01 30.30
CA PHE A 1077 -8.61 -15.11 29.32
C PHE A 1077 -7.76 -13.88 28.96
N PRO A 1078 -7.10 -13.17 29.90
CA PRO A 1078 -6.24 -12.03 29.56
C PRO A 1078 -5.08 -12.43 28.64
N CYS A 1079 -4.42 -13.56 28.92
CA CYS A 1079 -3.36 -14.10 28.08
C CYS A 1079 -3.89 -14.47 26.69
N TYR A 1080 -5.09 -15.04 26.60
CA TYR A 1080 -5.76 -15.33 25.34
C TYR A 1080 -5.97 -14.07 24.49
N VAL A 1081 -6.55 -13.02 25.07
CA VAL A 1081 -6.84 -11.76 24.34
C VAL A 1081 -5.56 -11.13 23.80
N GLN A 1082 -4.51 -11.11 24.61
CA GLN A 1082 -3.22 -10.54 24.21
C GLN A 1082 -2.51 -11.37 23.13
N MET A 1083 -2.52 -12.69 23.25
CA MET A 1083 -1.98 -13.57 22.20
C MET A 1083 -2.73 -13.37 20.88
N GLN A 1084 -4.06 -13.26 20.90
CA GLN A 1084 -4.85 -13.01 19.68
C GLN A 1084 -4.48 -11.69 19.00
N ARG A 1085 -4.28 -10.64 19.78
CA ARG A 1085 -3.80 -9.33 19.30
C ARG A 1085 -2.42 -9.43 18.63
N MET A 1086 -1.48 -10.08 19.30
CA MET A 1086 -0.13 -10.34 18.79
C MET A 1086 -0.11 -11.23 17.54
N LEU A 1087 -0.98 -12.23 17.47
CA LEU A 1087 -1.07 -13.11 16.31
C LEU A 1087 -1.55 -12.36 15.06
N LYS A 1088 -2.37 -11.30 15.18
CA LYS A 1088 -2.70 -10.43 14.04
C LYS A 1088 -1.43 -9.82 13.45
N LEU A 1089 -0.64 -9.14 14.29
CA LEU A 1089 0.63 -8.52 13.91
C LEU A 1089 1.62 -9.53 13.30
N ARG A 1090 1.68 -10.75 13.85
CA ARG A 1090 2.54 -11.83 13.31
C ARG A 1090 2.08 -12.32 11.93
N ARG A 1091 0.76 -12.39 11.70
CA ARG A 1091 0.19 -12.89 10.43
C ARG A 1091 0.32 -11.86 9.31
N SER A 1092 0.36 -10.58 9.62
CA SER A 1092 0.58 -9.54 8.62
C SER A 1092 1.93 -9.71 7.93
N GLU A 1093 1.94 -9.48 6.62
CA GLU A 1093 3.14 -9.57 5.79
C GLU A 1093 4.05 -8.35 5.97
N THR A 1094 3.42 -7.19 6.18
CA THR A 1094 4.07 -5.89 6.33
C THR A 1094 3.38 -5.08 7.43
N MET A 1095 4.03 -4.03 7.93
CA MET A 1095 3.38 -3.12 8.88
C MET A 1095 2.18 -2.41 8.24
N GLU A 1096 2.22 -2.15 6.94
CA GLU A 1096 1.10 -1.53 6.21
C GLU A 1096 -0.11 -2.45 6.11
N SER A 1097 0.08 -3.75 5.83
CA SER A 1097 -1.05 -4.69 5.83
C SER A 1097 -1.66 -4.85 7.22
N TYR A 1098 -0.84 -4.83 8.28
CA TYR A 1098 -1.33 -4.75 9.66
C TYR A 1098 -2.17 -3.48 9.90
N ARG A 1099 -1.69 -2.32 9.44
CA ARG A 1099 -2.39 -1.04 9.57
C ARG A 1099 -3.73 -1.02 8.83
N LEU A 1100 -3.77 -1.54 7.62
CA LEU A 1100 -5.00 -1.64 6.82
C LEU A 1100 -6.03 -2.60 7.45
N GLU A 1101 -5.57 -3.73 8.02
CA GLU A 1101 -6.44 -4.65 8.75
C GLU A 1101 -7.08 -3.96 9.97
N GLN A 1102 -6.30 -3.14 10.69
CA GLN A 1102 -6.79 -2.36 11.83
C GLN A 1102 -7.74 -1.22 11.41
N ALA A 1103 -7.44 -0.52 10.32
CA ALA A 1103 -8.29 0.56 9.80
C ALA A 1103 -9.66 0.04 9.34
N GLY A 1104 -9.70 -1.11 8.66
CA GLY A 1104 -10.95 -1.77 8.26
C GLY A 1104 -11.81 -2.19 9.45
N GLU A 1105 -11.19 -2.55 10.59
CA GLU A 1105 -11.92 -2.80 11.83
C GLU A 1105 -12.53 -1.51 12.41
N ALA A 1106 -11.81 -0.38 12.40
CA ALA A 1106 -12.28 0.90 12.93
C ALA A 1106 -13.39 1.56 12.10
N GLU A 1107 -13.37 1.41 10.76
CA GLU A 1107 -14.44 1.93 9.89
C GLU A 1107 -15.75 1.14 10.06
N GLY A 1108 -15.67 -0.17 10.30
CA GLY A 1108 -16.84 -0.99 10.61
C GLY A 1108 -17.60 -0.53 11.87
N ASP A 1109 -16.90 0.02 12.86
CA ASP A 1109 -17.52 0.57 14.08
C ASP A 1109 -18.31 1.84 13.79
N LYS A 1110 -17.78 2.73 12.95
CA LYS A 1110 -18.48 3.97 12.60
C LYS A 1110 -19.75 3.69 11.79
N ALA A 1111 -19.70 2.71 10.88
CA ALA A 1111 -20.85 2.31 10.07
C ALA A 1111 -21.93 1.59 10.90
N SER A 1112 -21.56 0.79 11.90
CA SER A 1112 -22.53 0.07 12.75
C SER A 1112 -23.21 1.00 13.77
N ILE A 1113 -22.49 1.99 14.31
CA ILE A 1113 -23.08 3.00 15.20
C ILE A 1113 -24.09 3.88 14.44
N SER A 1114 -23.84 4.23 13.17
CA SER A 1114 -24.76 5.07 12.39
C SER A 1114 -26.03 4.35 11.91
N VAL A 1115 -26.07 3.01 11.98
CA VAL A 1115 -27.26 2.22 11.63
C VAL A 1115 -28.10 1.92 12.88
N ALA A 1116 -27.51 1.99 14.07
CA ALA A 1116 -28.19 1.82 15.35
C ALA A 1116 -28.83 3.10 15.90
N THR A 1117 -28.33 4.29 15.49
CA THR A 1117 -28.99 5.60 15.67
C THR A 1117 -29.96 5.89 14.54
#